data_AF-A0A5C6DR54-F1
#
_entry.id   AF-A0A5C6DR54-F1
#
_cell.length_a   1.000
_cell.length_b   1.000
_cell.length_c   1.000
_cell.angle_alpha   90.00
_cell.angle_beta   90.00
_cell.angle_gamma   90.00
#
_symmetry.space_group_name_H-M   'P 1'
#
loop_
_entity.id
_entity.type
_entity.pdbx_description
1 polymer ?
#
loop_
_entity_poly.entity_id
_entity_poly.type
_entity_poly.pdbx_seq_one_letter_code
_entity_poly.pdbx_strand_id
1 'polypeptide(L)'
;MTRTRLMIVFVVACGLSLHGTLPVHAGQGTDGASPGRESAADQKNPISIEQLSADDYSRRQQATMQMWRLREVSRQAVQDASHHPDPEVADRANWILRQWRRGSLPDTPPEIARLLEGNDDPEVLEELMDAGQFRAVVVAIEESAGTADRDLLHRRLAAALTRRFPVYVRLAIRDDTTMDLLRLVDLIADSKEMSVCRVQLMQELGLEVDDRSLLPSASEHWSPLLKLQSKIVVLAVLGRIDEAAEIARQSGNDSLVRVCKMLAGQWQDLAIQAVASAEAVGPDAIEAIPFWCHALVAADRCDDAEIRRQAVASLCGDVDKATDPITERSPGDDNDSDDEFGFMRQLRWKCLASHGYVEEAVEQLREIRPDAAAKLAIAAARTDLAFEILDYPYDQIDLQLANWIHAAIDAQRANGSSKLDPGVRRVLSLMHCLIAVGRDQDAWTIASRLSDSTIPVGDVRIRDYVLQSLTRTQRTDWLARLAVRPGENAITGTSEQFLILSVPDMDLTTWKSLTESMARLKPAVPFARRIQMIYSLCNGEIPRGFDPEKDFASLYEELVTGRNALPPSIRQAFVRRITPRYLNSNIVSFFARHGRAEAASNCLLTLLQRGDLEAAIMLAEDQLDHGRAEQASESYDKVWEAVAAPTTRGTYFRQSSDETHFLAKALVGQWVLSRRLAHTQQAAELERQVRLTLCSPSTELRRTLLEYLSERGETEMAVHGYRTLLPLTAFGSAESTELYDVARVYAAIIHDTDPREAARWLDLAVGGTFESTDFHPPAYISLNVFVRRWALEAAIKDQDIDAAKQHLDRIYQLDPMDIDVAERLLPMMKGTMMQDVASGAFDRIWSAGLRYLRTYPFDSMAGNNLAWVAAMNQRHLKQATRISEQAVYFEPDSAIYRDTLAELLFLAGETEQALSIERSCILDDPGQWHLHEQMEKYTKAMDGG
;
A
#
# COMPACT_ATOMS: atom_id res chain seq x y z
N MET A 1 16.79 2.00 7.31
CA MET A 1 16.95 1.68 5.89
C MET A 1 15.59 1.91 5.25
N THR A 2 15.33 3.11 4.73
CA THR A 2 14.07 3.47 4.03
C THR A 2 14.30 4.81 3.31
N ARG A 3 15.09 4.75 2.23
CA ARG A 3 15.00 5.66 1.08
C ARG A 3 15.22 4.78 -0.14
N THR A 4 14.13 4.49 -0.82
CA THR A 4 14.05 3.70 -2.04
C THR A 4 14.84 4.41 -3.15
N ARG A 5 16.14 4.14 -3.24
CA ARG A 5 16.89 4.25 -4.48
C ARG A 5 16.69 2.93 -5.21
N LEU A 6 16.14 3.00 -6.42
CA LEU A 6 16.26 1.97 -7.44
C LEU A 6 17.73 1.56 -7.50
N MET A 7 18.05 0.33 -7.12
CA MET A 7 19.37 -0.24 -7.37
C MET A 7 19.15 -1.62 -8.00
N ILE A 8 19.32 -1.64 -9.31
CA ILE A 8 19.34 -2.83 -10.17
C ILE A 8 20.51 -3.70 -9.70
N VAL A 9 20.23 -4.92 -9.23
CA VAL A 9 21.26 -5.94 -8.98
C VAL A 9 20.92 -7.18 -9.81
N PHE A 10 21.69 -7.36 -10.88
CA PHE A 10 21.73 -8.56 -11.72
C PHE A 10 22.25 -9.76 -10.91
N VAL A 11 21.53 -10.88 -10.89
CA VAL A 11 22.08 -12.18 -10.48
C VAL A 11 22.04 -13.16 -11.66
N VAL A 12 23.22 -13.55 -12.09
CA VAL A 12 23.49 -14.55 -13.14
C VAL A 12 23.17 -15.95 -12.62
N ALA A 13 22.19 -16.62 -13.22
CA ALA A 13 21.88 -18.02 -12.98
C ALA A 13 22.77 -18.94 -13.82
N CYS A 14 23.56 -19.80 -13.17
CA CYS A 14 24.16 -20.97 -13.80
C CYS A 14 23.37 -22.21 -13.40
N GLY A 15 22.67 -22.79 -14.38
CA GLY A 15 22.01 -24.08 -14.23
C GLY A 15 22.99 -25.25 -14.29
N LEU A 16 22.58 -26.38 -13.72
CA LEU A 16 22.94 -27.71 -14.21
C LEU A 16 21.88 -28.71 -13.74
N SER A 17 21.16 -29.20 -14.73
CA SER A 17 20.23 -30.33 -14.70
C SER A 17 20.98 -31.65 -14.55
N LEU A 18 20.36 -32.65 -13.92
CA LEU A 18 20.61 -34.06 -14.23
C LEU A 18 19.40 -34.94 -13.85
N HIS A 19 18.95 -35.68 -14.86
CA HIS A 19 17.91 -36.70 -14.82
C HIS A 19 18.33 -37.95 -14.03
N GLY A 20 17.34 -38.66 -13.48
CA GLY A 20 17.50 -40.03 -12.99
C GLY A 20 16.16 -40.73 -12.78
N THR A 21 15.72 -41.47 -13.79
CA THR A 21 14.52 -42.32 -13.80
C THR A 21 14.76 -43.70 -13.16
N LEU A 22 13.82 -44.13 -12.29
CA LEU A 22 13.35 -45.51 -12.01
C LEU A 22 14.38 -46.52 -11.42
N PRO A 23 13.98 -47.66 -10.77
CA PRO A 23 12.65 -48.29 -10.77
C PRO A 23 12.10 -48.80 -9.41
N VAL A 24 10.81 -49.10 -9.48
CA VAL A 24 9.98 -49.94 -8.60
C VAL A 24 10.65 -51.28 -8.29
N HIS A 25 10.61 -51.70 -7.02
CA HIS A 25 10.76 -53.10 -6.62
C HIS A 25 9.67 -53.51 -5.64
N ALA A 26 8.88 -54.50 -6.08
CA ALA A 26 7.94 -55.25 -5.28
C ALA A 26 8.67 -56.18 -4.30
N GLY A 27 8.17 -56.27 -3.07
CA GLY A 27 8.59 -57.25 -2.07
C GLY A 27 7.37 -57.74 -1.30
N GLN A 28 7.01 -59.00 -1.51
CA GLN A 28 5.93 -59.70 -0.84
C GLN A 28 6.32 -60.14 0.59
N GLY A 29 5.32 -60.10 1.49
CA GLY A 29 5.08 -61.12 2.52
C GLY A 29 5.81 -60.95 3.85
N THR A 30 5.06 -60.80 4.95
CA THR A 30 4.72 -61.94 5.84
C THR A 30 3.70 -61.53 6.90
N ASP A 31 2.82 -62.48 7.23
CA ASP A 31 1.72 -62.45 8.19
C ASP A 31 2.10 -62.03 9.62
N GLY A 32 1.15 -61.39 10.31
CA GLY A 32 1.24 -61.03 11.73
C GLY A 32 -0.07 -60.55 12.34
N ALA A 33 -1.00 -61.50 12.55
CA ALA A 33 -2.06 -61.53 13.57
C ALA A 33 -2.71 -60.20 14.05
N SER A 34 -3.93 -59.95 13.60
CA SER A 34 -4.88 -59.01 14.23
C SER A 34 -5.53 -59.62 15.48
N PRO A 35 -5.69 -58.86 16.58
CA PRO A 35 -6.71 -59.14 17.59
C PRO A 35 -7.99 -58.34 17.31
N GLY A 36 -9.09 -59.08 17.12
CA GLY A 36 -10.43 -58.73 17.61
C GLY A 36 -11.09 -57.44 17.12
N ARG A 37 -11.66 -57.46 15.91
CA ARG A 37 -12.86 -56.66 15.61
C ARG A 37 -14.02 -57.24 16.42
N GLU A 38 -14.42 -56.55 17.48
CA GLU A 38 -15.76 -56.73 18.04
C GLU A 38 -16.79 -56.39 16.95
N SER A 39 -17.78 -57.28 16.85
CA SER A 39 -18.76 -57.34 15.79
C SER A 39 -19.64 -56.09 15.76
N ALA A 40 -19.58 -55.36 14.64
CA ALA A 40 -20.60 -54.40 14.21
C ALA A 40 -21.86 -55.13 13.74
N ALA A 41 -22.51 -55.83 14.67
CA ALA A 41 -23.77 -56.52 14.44
C ALA A 41 -24.65 -56.44 15.70
N ASP A 42 -24.99 -55.22 16.11
CA ASP A 42 -26.21 -55.02 16.89
C ASP A 42 -26.80 -53.62 16.66
N GLN A 43 -28.12 -53.58 16.47
CA GLN A 43 -29.01 -52.40 16.38
C GLN A 43 -29.11 -51.62 15.06
N LYS A 44 -29.78 -52.23 14.08
CA LYS A 44 -30.75 -51.51 13.22
C LYS A 44 -32.15 -51.61 13.86
N ASN A 45 -32.46 -50.76 14.83
CA ASN A 45 -33.85 -50.43 15.15
C ASN A 45 -34.13 -49.02 14.60
N PRO A 46 -35.21 -48.81 13.82
CA PRO A 46 -35.60 -47.47 13.43
C PRO A 46 -35.91 -46.67 14.70
N ILE A 47 -35.20 -45.56 14.88
CA ILE A 47 -35.40 -44.64 16.00
C ILE A 47 -36.82 -44.07 15.84
N SER A 48 -37.77 -44.51 16.66
CA SER A 48 -39.15 -44.05 16.58
C SER A 48 -39.41 -42.90 17.55
N ILE A 49 -40.11 -41.87 17.10
CA ILE A 49 -40.57 -40.71 17.90
C ILE A 49 -41.41 -41.18 19.09
N GLU A 50 -42.15 -42.30 18.96
CA GLU A 50 -42.97 -42.87 20.04
C GLU A 50 -42.12 -43.34 21.24
N GLN A 51 -40.81 -43.56 21.05
CA GLN A 51 -39.92 -43.95 22.14
C GLN A 51 -39.54 -42.77 23.05
N LEU A 52 -39.80 -41.51 22.62
CA LEU A 52 -39.60 -40.32 23.45
C LEU A 52 -40.64 -40.18 24.57
N SER A 53 -41.81 -40.84 24.46
CA SER A 53 -42.86 -40.92 25.49
C SER A 53 -43.11 -42.33 26.03
N ALA A 54 -42.20 -43.29 25.80
CA ALA A 54 -42.32 -44.65 26.32
C ALA A 54 -42.52 -44.70 27.84
N ASP A 55 -43.37 -45.58 28.39
CA ASP A 55 -43.73 -45.60 29.83
C ASP A 55 -42.53 -45.68 30.81
N ASP A 56 -41.41 -46.29 30.39
CA ASP A 56 -40.17 -46.40 31.17
C ASP A 56 -39.22 -45.20 30.92
N TYR A 57 -38.90 -44.47 31.98
CA TYR A 57 -37.97 -43.33 31.94
C TYR A 57 -36.61 -43.69 31.32
N SER A 58 -36.09 -44.89 31.62
CA SER A 58 -34.78 -45.33 31.11
C SER A 58 -34.80 -45.45 29.58
N ARG A 59 -35.91 -45.93 29.02
CA ARG A 59 -36.13 -46.03 27.57
C ARG A 59 -36.28 -44.66 26.93
N ARG A 60 -37.03 -43.73 27.54
CA ARG A 60 -37.15 -42.34 27.04
C ARG A 60 -35.81 -41.62 27.03
N GLN A 61 -35.01 -41.79 28.09
CA GLN A 61 -33.69 -41.18 28.19
C GLN A 61 -32.72 -41.78 27.15
N GLN A 62 -32.74 -43.10 26.95
CA GLN A 62 -31.95 -43.75 25.90
C GLN A 62 -32.36 -43.26 24.50
N ALA A 63 -33.66 -43.18 24.22
CA ALA A 63 -34.17 -42.65 22.96
C ALA A 63 -33.76 -41.19 22.74
N THR A 64 -33.87 -40.35 23.77
CA THR A 64 -33.43 -38.93 23.74
C THR A 64 -31.94 -38.83 23.41
N MET A 65 -31.09 -39.62 24.07
CA MET A 65 -29.64 -39.61 23.86
C MET A 65 -29.23 -40.23 22.53
N GLN A 66 -29.89 -41.29 22.07
CA GLN A 66 -29.67 -41.89 20.74
C GLN A 66 -30.06 -40.92 19.63
N MET A 67 -31.21 -40.25 19.75
CA MET A 67 -31.64 -39.21 18.82
C MET A 67 -30.66 -38.04 18.80
N TRP A 68 -30.23 -37.53 19.96
CA TRP A 68 -29.21 -36.47 20.05
C TRP A 68 -27.88 -36.87 19.41
N ARG A 69 -27.43 -38.12 19.59
CA ARG A 69 -26.20 -38.65 19.00
C ARG A 69 -26.26 -38.82 17.49
N LEU A 70 -27.37 -39.33 16.99
CA LEU A 70 -27.54 -39.68 15.58
C LEU A 70 -28.23 -38.55 14.81
N ARG A 71 -27.74 -37.32 14.96
CA ARG A 71 -28.33 -36.10 14.35
C ARG A 71 -28.69 -36.30 12.88
N GLU A 72 -27.74 -36.74 12.05
CA GLU A 72 -27.95 -36.89 10.60
C GLU A 72 -29.15 -37.78 10.24
N VAL A 73 -29.49 -38.75 11.10
CA VAL A 73 -30.60 -39.68 10.89
C VAL A 73 -31.88 -39.21 11.59
N SER A 74 -31.76 -38.55 12.75
CA SER A 74 -32.87 -38.18 13.61
C SER A 74 -33.39 -36.76 13.40
N ARG A 75 -32.66 -35.89 12.68
CA ARG A 75 -32.93 -34.44 12.59
C ARG A 75 -34.37 -34.10 12.24
N GLN A 76 -34.88 -34.63 11.12
CA GLN A 76 -36.25 -34.35 10.68
C GLN A 76 -37.28 -34.85 11.71
N ALA A 77 -37.09 -36.07 12.21
CA ALA A 77 -37.96 -36.66 13.21
C ALA A 77 -38.00 -35.83 14.51
N VAL A 78 -36.87 -35.26 14.93
CA VAL A 78 -36.79 -34.38 16.11
C VAL A 78 -37.45 -33.02 15.86
N GLN A 79 -37.32 -32.43 14.66
CA GLN A 79 -38.01 -31.19 14.29
C GLN A 79 -39.54 -31.36 14.25
N ASP A 80 -40.01 -32.47 13.69
CA ASP A 80 -41.44 -32.80 13.68
C ASP A 80 -41.96 -33.05 15.10
N ALA A 81 -41.16 -33.75 15.93
CA ALA A 81 -41.49 -34.05 17.32
C ALA A 81 -41.53 -32.81 18.25
N SER A 82 -40.85 -31.71 17.91
CA SER A 82 -40.86 -30.50 18.76
C SER A 82 -42.21 -29.78 18.79
N HIS A 83 -43.10 -30.10 17.84
CA HIS A 83 -44.47 -29.60 17.74
C HIS A 83 -45.51 -30.67 18.08
N HIS A 84 -45.07 -31.79 18.65
CA HIS A 84 -45.94 -32.91 18.97
C HIS A 84 -46.99 -32.53 20.04
N PRO A 85 -48.24 -33.03 19.95
CA PRO A 85 -49.29 -32.70 20.92
C PRO A 85 -49.03 -33.26 22.33
N ASP A 86 -48.15 -34.25 22.46
CA ASP A 86 -47.66 -34.74 23.77
C ASP A 86 -46.55 -33.81 24.29
N PRO A 87 -46.76 -33.13 25.44
CA PRO A 87 -45.76 -32.24 26.02
C PRO A 87 -44.43 -32.91 26.34
N GLU A 88 -44.41 -34.20 26.72
CA GLU A 88 -43.14 -34.87 27.05
C GLU A 88 -42.30 -35.13 25.79
N VAL A 89 -42.94 -35.52 24.68
CA VAL A 89 -42.27 -35.66 23.38
C VAL A 89 -41.75 -34.30 22.90
N ALA A 90 -42.59 -33.27 22.97
CA ALA A 90 -42.24 -31.91 22.58
C ALA A 90 -41.08 -31.34 23.42
N ASP A 91 -41.10 -31.50 24.73
CA ASP A 91 -40.06 -30.98 25.63
C ASP A 91 -38.71 -31.67 25.40
N ARG A 92 -38.69 -33.00 25.22
CA ARG A 92 -37.45 -33.75 24.92
C ARG A 92 -36.91 -33.40 23.54
N ALA A 93 -37.76 -33.30 22.53
CA ALA A 93 -37.36 -32.86 21.20
C ALA A 93 -36.81 -31.42 21.24
N ASN A 94 -37.47 -30.50 21.96
CA ASN A 94 -36.99 -29.14 22.17
C ASN A 94 -35.66 -29.09 22.95
N TRP A 95 -35.45 -30.01 23.90
CA TRP A 95 -34.17 -30.15 24.59
C TRP A 95 -33.06 -30.58 23.61
N ILE A 96 -33.32 -31.59 22.75
CA ILE A 96 -32.36 -32.03 21.72
C ILE A 96 -32.03 -30.88 20.76
N LEU A 97 -33.04 -30.17 20.25
CA LEU A 97 -32.85 -29.01 19.38
C LEU A 97 -32.03 -27.92 20.06
N ARG A 98 -32.26 -27.65 21.35
CA ARG A 98 -31.48 -26.68 22.12
C ARG A 98 -30.03 -27.10 22.26
N GLN A 99 -29.74 -28.39 22.46
CA GLN A 99 -28.36 -28.89 22.51
C GLN A 99 -27.65 -28.69 21.17
N TRP A 100 -28.28 -29.06 20.05
CA TRP A 100 -27.68 -28.87 18.73
C TRP A 100 -27.50 -27.38 18.37
N ARG A 101 -28.46 -26.51 18.72
CA ARG A 101 -28.34 -25.04 18.51
C ARG A 101 -27.19 -24.40 19.28
N ARG A 102 -26.76 -25.00 20.39
CA ARG A 102 -25.57 -24.57 21.13
C ARG A 102 -24.27 -25.14 20.55
N GLY A 103 -24.35 -26.09 19.61
CA GLY A 103 -23.18 -26.85 19.15
C GLY A 103 -22.76 -27.97 20.11
N SER A 104 -23.62 -28.34 21.07
CA SER A 104 -23.36 -29.45 21.99
C SER A 104 -23.55 -30.79 21.26
N LEU A 105 -22.43 -31.37 20.81
CA LEU A 105 -22.33 -32.66 20.15
C LEU A 105 -21.85 -33.77 21.11
N PRO A 106 -22.10 -35.06 20.81
CA PRO A 106 -21.67 -36.17 21.67
C PRO A 106 -20.16 -36.23 21.93
N ASP A 107 -19.37 -35.78 20.96
CA ASP A 107 -17.91 -35.80 20.99
C ASP A 107 -17.32 -34.49 21.56
N THR A 108 -18.17 -33.58 22.04
CA THR A 108 -17.73 -32.29 22.60
C THR A 108 -16.90 -32.53 23.86
N PRO A 109 -15.68 -31.98 23.96
CA PRO A 109 -14.86 -32.10 25.16
C PRO A 109 -15.60 -31.65 26.43
N PRO A 110 -15.40 -32.31 27.59
CA PRO A 110 -16.14 -32.01 28.83
C PRO A 110 -15.98 -30.56 29.31
N GLU A 111 -14.85 -29.93 29.03
CA GLU A 111 -14.60 -28.52 29.36
C GLU A 111 -15.48 -27.58 28.53
N ILE A 112 -15.65 -27.90 27.25
CA ILE A 112 -16.51 -27.16 26.32
C ILE A 112 -17.99 -27.43 26.60
N ALA A 113 -18.35 -28.67 26.93
CA ALA A 113 -19.72 -29.01 27.35
C ALA A 113 -20.18 -28.20 28.58
N ARG A 114 -19.27 -27.96 29.55
CA ARG A 114 -19.55 -27.09 30.71
C ARG A 114 -19.70 -25.61 30.34
N LEU A 115 -18.98 -25.12 29.32
CA LEU A 115 -19.16 -23.75 28.81
C LEU A 115 -20.55 -23.57 28.16
N LEU A 116 -21.06 -24.63 27.52
CA LEU A 116 -22.37 -24.68 26.88
C LEU A 116 -23.54 -24.88 27.88
N GLU A 117 -23.24 -25.31 29.11
CA GLU A 117 -24.20 -25.49 30.19
C GLU A 117 -24.55 -24.16 30.86
N GLY A 118 -25.64 -23.54 30.38
CA GLY A 118 -26.27 -22.40 31.06
C GLY A 118 -26.19 -21.06 30.33
N ASN A 119 -25.64 -21.03 29.11
CA ASN A 119 -25.56 -19.83 28.29
C ASN A 119 -26.20 -20.07 26.91
N ASP A 120 -27.19 -19.26 26.54
CA ASP A 120 -27.84 -19.25 25.23
C ASP A 120 -27.31 -18.10 24.33
N ASP A 121 -26.23 -17.43 24.76
CA ASP A 121 -25.64 -16.28 24.07
C ASP A 121 -24.87 -16.71 22.81
N PRO A 122 -25.07 -16.03 21.66
CA PRO A 122 -24.21 -16.14 20.47
C PRO A 122 -22.70 -16.10 20.74
N GLU A 123 -22.25 -15.46 21.82
CA GLU A 123 -20.84 -15.44 22.28
C GLU A 123 -20.21 -16.82 22.43
N VAL A 124 -21.00 -17.83 22.79
CA VAL A 124 -20.47 -19.18 23.01
C VAL A 124 -20.00 -19.83 21.71
N LEU A 125 -20.58 -19.43 20.56
CA LEU A 125 -20.14 -19.95 19.26
C LEU A 125 -18.79 -19.37 18.83
N GLU A 126 -18.44 -18.14 19.24
CA GLU A 126 -17.08 -17.61 19.05
C GLU A 126 -16.06 -18.39 19.92
N GLU A 127 -16.41 -18.71 21.17
CA GLU A 127 -15.56 -19.53 22.04
C GLU A 127 -15.32 -20.93 21.45
N LEU A 128 -16.33 -21.53 20.79
CA LEU A 128 -16.16 -22.79 20.06
C LEU A 128 -15.21 -22.65 18.86
N MET A 129 -15.24 -21.54 18.14
CA MET A 129 -14.28 -21.27 17.05
C MET A 129 -12.86 -21.11 17.59
N ASP A 130 -12.68 -20.38 18.69
CA ASP A 130 -11.39 -20.23 19.38
C ASP A 130 -10.86 -21.57 19.92
N ALA A 131 -11.75 -22.54 20.17
CA ALA A 131 -11.39 -23.91 20.54
C ALA A 131 -11.23 -24.88 19.35
N GLY A 132 -11.34 -24.40 18.10
CA GLY A 132 -11.22 -25.22 16.89
C GLY A 132 -12.40 -26.15 16.60
N GLN A 133 -13.52 -25.99 17.32
CA GLN A 133 -14.72 -26.84 17.20
C GLN A 133 -15.64 -26.39 16.05
N PHE A 134 -15.10 -26.23 14.84
CA PHE A 134 -15.84 -25.68 13.69
C PHE A 134 -17.08 -26.51 13.34
N ARG A 135 -17.02 -27.85 13.46
CA ARG A 135 -18.16 -28.75 13.25
C ARG A 135 -19.33 -28.46 14.18
N ALA A 136 -19.07 -28.15 15.45
CA ALA A 136 -20.09 -27.81 16.42
C ALA A 136 -20.80 -26.49 16.04
N VAL A 137 -20.02 -25.50 15.57
CA VAL A 137 -20.54 -24.22 15.11
C VAL A 137 -21.39 -24.37 13.84
N VAL A 138 -20.93 -25.18 12.88
CA VAL A 138 -21.69 -25.54 11.66
C VAL A 138 -23.06 -26.11 12.03
N VAL A 139 -23.10 -27.09 12.95
CA VAL A 139 -24.37 -27.68 13.42
C VAL A 139 -25.25 -26.64 14.10
N ALA A 140 -24.68 -25.77 14.93
CA ALA A 140 -25.41 -24.71 15.61
C ALA A 140 -26.08 -23.74 14.63
N ILE A 141 -25.38 -23.36 13.56
CA ILE A 141 -25.91 -22.49 12.51
C ILE A 141 -27.05 -23.18 11.74
N GLU A 142 -26.85 -24.44 11.34
CA GLU A 142 -27.85 -25.22 10.60
C GLU A 142 -29.15 -25.42 11.41
N GLU A 143 -29.07 -25.60 12.73
CA GLU A 143 -30.26 -25.71 13.60
C GLU A 143 -30.86 -24.37 14.02
N SER A 144 -30.14 -23.28 13.81
CA SER A 144 -30.65 -21.92 13.98
C SER A 144 -31.32 -21.39 12.72
N ALA A 145 -31.43 -22.21 11.66
CA ALA A 145 -32.17 -21.87 10.45
C ALA A 145 -33.64 -21.53 10.79
N GLY A 146 -34.09 -20.34 10.37
CA GLY A 146 -35.47 -19.86 10.56
C GLY A 146 -35.74 -19.08 11.86
N THR A 147 -34.72 -18.78 12.67
CA THR A 147 -34.86 -17.88 13.82
C THR A 147 -34.68 -16.41 13.42
N ALA A 148 -35.27 -15.48 14.20
CA ALA A 148 -35.14 -14.04 13.95
C ALA A 148 -33.70 -13.52 14.12
N ASP A 149 -32.86 -14.23 14.88
CA ASP A 149 -31.48 -13.83 15.21
C ASP A 149 -30.42 -14.37 14.25
N ARG A 150 -30.82 -15.15 13.23
CA ARG A 150 -29.89 -15.81 12.29
C ARG A 150 -28.95 -14.82 11.59
N ASP A 151 -29.48 -13.74 11.05
CA ASP A 151 -28.68 -12.76 10.28
C ASP A 151 -27.70 -11.98 11.16
N LEU A 152 -28.05 -11.78 12.43
CA LEU A 152 -27.15 -11.16 13.40
C LEU A 152 -26.03 -12.13 13.78
N LEU A 153 -26.37 -13.41 13.99
CA LEU A 153 -25.41 -14.45 14.29
C LEU A 153 -24.41 -14.65 13.15
N HIS A 154 -24.87 -14.74 11.90
CA HIS A 154 -24.00 -14.91 10.73
C HIS A 154 -22.99 -13.77 10.62
N ARG A 155 -23.44 -12.51 10.67
CA ARG A 155 -22.56 -11.33 10.60
C ARG A 155 -21.53 -11.30 11.74
N ARG A 156 -21.94 -11.68 12.95
CA ARG A 156 -21.06 -11.75 14.12
C ARG A 156 -19.95 -12.80 13.92
N LEU A 157 -20.32 -14.00 13.49
CA LEU A 157 -19.36 -15.07 13.22
C LEU A 157 -18.46 -14.75 12.02
N ALA A 158 -18.98 -14.12 10.96
CA ALA A 158 -18.20 -13.69 9.80
C ALA A 158 -17.15 -12.63 10.19
N ALA A 159 -17.53 -11.66 11.03
CA ALA A 159 -16.60 -10.67 11.57
C ALA A 159 -15.53 -11.31 12.46
N ALA A 160 -15.92 -12.26 13.33
CA ALA A 160 -14.97 -13.01 14.17
C ALA A 160 -14.00 -13.84 13.31
N LEU A 161 -14.51 -14.53 12.28
CA LEU A 161 -13.73 -15.31 11.32
C LEU A 161 -12.71 -14.44 10.59
N THR A 162 -13.14 -13.27 10.08
CA THR A 162 -12.28 -12.31 9.39
C THR A 162 -11.16 -11.81 10.30
N ARG A 163 -11.49 -11.43 11.55
CA ARG A 163 -10.52 -10.89 12.51
C ARG A 163 -9.51 -11.92 13.01
N ARG A 164 -9.84 -13.21 13.11
CA ARG A 164 -8.94 -14.23 13.69
C ARG A 164 -8.58 -15.35 12.71
N PHE A 165 -8.69 -15.07 11.41
CA PHE A 165 -8.51 -16.06 10.35
C PHE A 165 -7.22 -16.90 10.45
N PRO A 166 -6.01 -16.31 10.66
CA PRO A 166 -4.77 -17.11 10.79
C PRO A 166 -4.79 -18.11 11.95
N VAL A 167 -5.47 -17.75 13.05
CA VAL A 167 -5.61 -18.62 14.23
C VAL A 167 -6.52 -19.79 13.89
N TYR A 168 -7.66 -19.53 13.26
CA TYR A 168 -8.59 -20.60 12.86
C TYR A 168 -8.00 -21.54 11.81
N VAL A 169 -7.22 -21.03 10.85
CA VAL A 169 -6.48 -21.86 9.90
C VAL A 169 -5.50 -22.78 10.63
N ARG A 170 -4.73 -22.25 11.60
CA ARG A 170 -3.78 -23.06 12.39
C ARG A 170 -4.49 -24.17 13.17
N LEU A 171 -5.59 -23.84 13.85
CA LEU A 171 -6.40 -24.81 14.59
C LEU A 171 -6.97 -25.88 13.65
N ALA A 172 -7.46 -25.48 12.48
CA ALA A 172 -8.05 -26.39 11.51
C ALA A 172 -7.03 -27.34 10.86
N ILE A 173 -5.77 -26.94 10.74
CA ILE A 173 -4.68 -27.83 10.29
C ILE A 173 -4.31 -28.80 11.41
N ARG A 174 -4.09 -28.28 12.63
CA ARG A 174 -3.67 -29.08 13.79
C ARG A 174 -4.67 -30.19 14.12
N ASP A 175 -5.95 -29.86 14.08
CA ASP A 175 -7.03 -30.77 14.50
C ASP A 175 -7.64 -31.54 13.30
N ASP A 176 -7.07 -31.39 12.10
CA ASP A 176 -7.55 -31.98 10.82
C ASP A 176 -9.02 -31.64 10.49
N THR A 177 -9.46 -30.42 10.85
CA THR A 177 -10.82 -29.90 10.65
C THR A 177 -10.90 -28.85 9.53
N THR A 178 -9.96 -28.86 8.58
CA THR A 178 -9.93 -27.85 7.49
C THR A 178 -11.18 -27.88 6.61
N MET A 179 -11.78 -29.06 6.42
CA MET A 179 -13.06 -29.21 5.72
C MET A 179 -14.23 -28.60 6.51
N ASP A 180 -14.21 -28.68 7.84
CA ASP A 180 -15.24 -28.08 8.69
C ASP A 180 -15.10 -26.55 8.72
N LEU A 181 -13.86 -26.02 8.68
CA LEU A 181 -13.62 -24.59 8.48
C LEU A 181 -14.17 -24.11 7.13
N LEU A 182 -13.94 -24.85 6.04
CA LEU A 182 -14.52 -24.53 4.72
C LEU A 182 -16.06 -24.51 4.77
N ARG A 183 -16.68 -25.50 5.42
CA ARG A 183 -18.15 -25.55 5.62
C ARG A 183 -18.65 -24.37 6.44
N LEU A 184 -17.91 -23.96 7.46
CA LEU A 184 -18.25 -22.78 8.26
C LEU A 184 -18.25 -21.53 7.38
N VAL A 185 -17.19 -21.30 6.59
CA VAL A 185 -17.11 -20.17 5.64
C VAL A 185 -18.28 -20.22 4.64
N ASP A 186 -18.62 -21.39 4.11
CA ASP A 186 -19.77 -21.57 3.20
C ASP A 186 -21.12 -21.17 3.82
N LEU A 187 -21.33 -21.42 5.11
CA LEU A 187 -22.58 -21.13 5.80
C LEU A 187 -22.71 -19.68 6.28
N ILE A 188 -21.60 -19.04 6.65
CA ILE A 188 -21.63 -17.70 7.25
C ILE A 188 -21.24 -16.58 6.27
N ALA A 189 -20.83 -16.90 5.05
CA ALA A 189 -20.46 -15.90 4.06
C ALA A 189 -21.56 -14.83 3.91
N ASP A 190 -21.15 -13.56 4.01
CA ASP A 190 -22.00 -12.39 3.92
C ASP A 190 -21.44 -11.32 2.97
N SER A 191 -20.31 -11.61 2.32
CA SER A 191 -19.60 -10.70 1.42
C SER A 191 -19.01 -11.40 0.19
N LYS A 192 -18.59 -10.60 -0.79
CA LYS A 192 -17.85 -11.07 -1.96
C LYS A 192 -16.47 -11.61 -1.58
N GLU A 193 -15.81 -11.00 -0.59
CA GLU A 193 -14.52 -11.42 -0.05
C GLU A 193 -14.61 -12.80 0.60
N MET A 194 -15.68 -13.07 1.37
CA MET A 194 -15.96 -14.38 1.94
C MET A 194 -16.26 -15.43 0.85
N SER A 195 -16.91 -15.03 -0.23
CA SER A 195 -17.13 -15.92 -1.40
C SER A 195 -15.81 -16.32 -2.05
N VAL A 196 -14.91 -15.35 -2.25
CA VAL A 196 -13.56 -15.58 -2.77
C VAL A 196 -12.74 -16.44 -1.81
N CYS A 197 -12.79 -16.15 -0.49
CA CYS A 197 -12.16 -16.95 0.55
C CYS A 197 -12.56 -18.43 0.43
N ARG A 198 -13.85 -18.71 0.37
CA ARG A 198 -14.38 -20.08 0.22
C ARG A 198 -13.85 -20.77 -1.03
N VAL A 199 -13.93 -20.13 -2.18
CA VAL A 199 -13.52 -20.73 -3.46
C VAL A 199 -12.02 -21.00 -3.49
N GLN A 200 -11.20 -20.12 -2.92
CA GLN A 200 -9.77 -20.34 -2.81
C GLN A 200 -9.43 -21.46 -1.81
N LEU A 201 -10.13 -21.53 -0.68
CA LEU A 201 -10.02 -22.67 0.23
C LEU A 201 -10.37 -23.98 -0.48
N MET A 202 -11.40 -24.00 -1.33
CA MET A 202 -11.72 -25.17 -2.16
C MET A 202 -10.56 -25.56 -3.08
N GLN A 203 -9.95 -24.60 -3.77
CA GLN A 203 -8.80 -24.85 -4.66
C GLN A 203 -7.60 -25.41 -3.89
N GLU A 204 -7.24 -24.80 -2.75
CA GLU A 204 -6.14 -25.26 -1.89
C GLU A 204 -6.40 -26.64 -1.26
N LEU A 205 -7.67 -27.02 -1.09
CA LEU A 205 -8.09 -28.34 -0.62
C LEU A 205 -8.30 -29.36 -1.76
N GLY A 206 -8.05 -28.99 -3.01
CA GLY A 206 -8.18 -29.86 -4.16
C GLY A 206 -9.63 -30.22 -4.54
N LEU A 207 -10.59 -29.37 -4.17
CA LEU A 207 -12.00 -29.52 -4.53
C LEU A 207 -12.28 -28.84 -5.88
N GLU A 208 -13.13 -29.46 -6.69
CA GLU A 208 -13.55 -28.89 -7.97
C GLU A 208 -14.46 -27.67 -7.75
N VAL A 209 -14.21 -26.60 -8.52
CA VAL A 209 -15.05 -25.40 -8.55
C VAL A 209 -15.77 -25.36 -9.89
N ASP A 210 -17.07 -25.59 -9.85
CA ASP A 210 -17.99 -25.62 -10.99
C ASP A 210 -19.08 -24.55 -10.86
N ASP A 211 -19.96 -24.44 -11.85
CA ASP A 211 -21.02 -23.41 -11.87
C ASP A 211 -22.02 -23.52 -10.70
N ARG A 212 -22.12 -24.68 -10.06
CA ARG A 212 -22.99 -24.92 -8.90
C ARG A 212 -22.33 -24.52 -7.59
N SER A 213 -21.00 -24.47 -7.57
CA SER A 213 -20.20 -24.16 -6.39
C SER A 213 -19.56 -22.76 -6.43
N LEU A 214 -19.85 -21.93 -7.44
CA LEU A 214 -19.38 -20.54 -7.52
C LEU A 214 -19.82 -19.67 -6.33
N LEU A 215 -21.02 -19.91 -5.80
CA LEU A 215 -21.56 -19.17 -4.67
C LEU A 215 -21.66 -20.07 -3.42
N PRO A 216 -21.49 -19.51 -2.22
CA PRO A 216 -21.71 -20.24 -0.97
C PRO A 216 -23.20 -20.60 -0.77
N SER A 217 -23.49 -21.60 0.05
CA SER A 217 -24.87 -21.94 0.44
C SER A 217 -25.58 -20.77 1.14
N ALA A 218 -24.85 -19.97 1.92
CA ALA A 218 -25.35 -18.73 2.52
C ALA A 218 -26.00 -17.78 1.50
N SER A 219 -25.57 -17.84 0.24
CA SER A 219 -26.04 -16.96 -0.82
C SER A 219 -27.52 -17.03 -1.06
N GLU A 220 -28.21 -18.13 -0.76
CA GLU A 220 -29.67 -18.27 -0.96
C GLU A 220 -30.47 -17.07 -0.42
N HIS A 221 -30.03 -16.50 0.71
CA HIS A 221 -30.70 -15.43 1.45
C HIS A 221 -30.16 -14.03 1.12
N TRP A 222 -29.16 -13.91 0.24
CA TRP A 222 -28.57 -12.63 -0.14
C TRP A 222 -29.46 -11.82 -1.07
N SER A 223 -29.21 -10.51 -1.11
CA SER A 223 -29.78 -9.62 -2.12
C SER A 223 -29.34 -10.05 -3.53
N PRO A 224 -30.17 -9.80 -4.57
CA PRO A 224 -29.80 -10.09 -5.95
C PRO A 224 -28.49 -9.41 -6.39
N LEU A 225 -28.24 -8.19 -5.90
CA LEU A 225 -27.03 -7.43 -6.20
C LEU A 225 -25.78 -8.10 -5.62
N LEU A 226 -25.83 -8.54 -4.35
CA LEU A 226 -24.68 -9.21 -3.72
C LEU A 226 -24.38 -10.57 -4.38
N LYS A 227 -25.41 -11.34 -4.76
CA LYS A 227 -25.24 -12.58 -5.54
C LYS A 227 -24.53 -12.32 -6.86
N LEU A 228 -24.99 -11.31 -7.60
CA LEU A 228 -24.43 -10.92 -8.88
C LEU A 228 -22.96 -10.47 -8.74
N GLN A 229 -22.68 -9.54 -7.82
CA GLN A 229 -21.33 -9.04 -7.57
C GLN A 229 -20.38 -10.15 -7.16
N SER A 230 -20.78 -10.99 -6.20
CA SER A 230 -19.94 -12.09 -5.71
C SER A 230 -19.66 -13.10 -6.81
N LYS A 231 -20.65 -13.44 -7.66
CA LYS A 231 -20.45 -14.36 -8.78
C LYS A 231 -19.44 -13.82 -9.80
N ILE A 232 -19.56 -12.54 -10.16
CA ILE A 232 -18.65 -11.86 -11.09
C ILE A 232 -17.22 -11.84 -10.54
N VAL A 233 -17.05 -11.45 -9.28
CA VAL A 233 -15.73 -11.36 -8.62
C VAL A 233 -15.09 -12.74 -8.50
N VAL A 234 -15.84 -13.77 -8.10
CA VAL A 234 -15.34 -15.15 -8.05
C VAL A 234 -14.87 -15.61 -9.42
N LEU A 235 -15.67 -15.40 -10.48
CA LEU A 235 -15.26 -15.76 -11.84
C LEU A 235 -14.00 -15.02 -12.27
N ALA A 236 -13.86 -13.74 -11.91
CA ALA A 236 -12.68 -12.96 -12.20
C ALA A 236 -11.42 -13.47 -11.49
N VAL A 237 -11.51 -13.81 -10.21
CA VAL A 237 -10.41 -14.42 -9.44
C VAL A 237 -10.02 -15.79 -10.00
N LEU A 238 -10.99 -16.55 -10.52
CA LEU A 238 -10.75 -17.82 -11.21
C LEU A 238 -10.16 -17.67 -12.63
N GLY A 239 -9.95 -16.45 -13.11
CA GLY A 239 -9.48 -16.17 -14.47
C GLY A 239 -10.54 -16.34 -15.57
N ARG A 240 -11.81 -16.61 -15.21
CA ARG A 240 -12.96 -16.76 -16.12
C ARG A 240 -13.60 -15.39 -16.44
N ILE A 241 -12.77 -14.44 -16.89
CA ILE A 241 -13.16 -13.04 -17.05
C ILE A 241 -14.24 -12.84 -18.13
N ASP A 242 -14.17 -13.59 -19.23
CA ASP A 242 -15.17 -13.47 -20.32
C ASP A 242 -16.59 -13.85 -19.84
N GLU A 243 -16.69 -14.87 -18.98
CA GLU A 243 -17.96 -15.28 -18.38
C GLU A 243 -18.47 -14.25 -17.36
N ALA A 244 -17.54 -13.66 -16.58
CA ALA A 244 -17.86 -12.55 -15.70
C ALA A 244 -18.43 -11.35 -16.48
N ALA A 245 -17.83 -11.02 -17.63
CA ALA A 245 -18.27 -9.94 -18.51
C ALA A 245 -19.66 -10.21 -19.13
N GLU A 246 -19.94 -11.45 -19.53
CA GLU A 246 -21.27 -11.87 -20.03
C GLU A 246 -22.35 -11.68 -18.96
N ILE A 247 -22.10 -12.17 -17.74
CA ILE A 247 -23.04 -12.05 -16.62
C ILE A 247 -23.25 -10.58 -16.24
N ALA A 248 -22.18 -9.78 -16.20
CA ALA A 248 -22.26 -8.35 -15.96
C ALA A 248 -23.16 -7.67 -17.00
N ARG A 249 -23.01 -8.00 -18.29
CA ARG A 249 -23.82 -7.42 -19.37
C ARG A 249 -25.29 -7.79 -19.25
N GLN A 250 -25.59 -9.05 -18.92
CA GLN A 250 -26.98 -9.51 -18.73
C GLN A 250 -27.69 -8.79 -17.57
N SER A 251 -26.92 -8.32 -16.58
CA SER A 251 -27.48 -7.58 -15.43
C SER A 251 -27.84 -6.13 -15.72
N GLY A 252 -27.32 -5.54 -16.81
CA GLY A 252 -27.46 -4.11 -17.10
C GLY A 252 -26.69 -3.18 -16.15
N ASN A 253 -25.72 -3.69 -15.37
CA ASN A 253 -24.88 -2.88 -14.51
C ASN A 253 -23.59 -2.45 -15.24
N ASP A 254 -23.61 -1.24 -15.81
CA ASP A 254 -22.52 -0.72 -16.64
C ASP A 254 -21.18 -0.63 -15.91
N SER A 255 -21.19 -0.36 -14.59
CA SER A 255 -19.95 -0.32 -13.79
C SER A 255 -19.28 -1.68 -13.73
N LEU A 256 -20.04 -2.76 -13.49
CA LEU A 256 -19.50 -4.12 -13.47
C LEU A 256 -19.03 -4.57 -14.86
N VAL A 257 -19.77 -4.22 -15.92
CA VAL A 257 -19.37 -4.49 -17.30
C VAL A 257 -18.03 -3.81 -17.61
N ARG A 258 -17.89 -2.54 -17.20
CA ARG A 258 -16.67 -1.77 -17.40
C ARG A 258 -15.46 -2.46 -16.77
N VAL A 259 -15.54 -2.80 -15.48
CA VAL A 259 -14.43 -3.47 -14.78
C VAL A 259 -14.08 -4.82 -15.42
N CYS A 260 -15.08 -5.64 -15.77
CA CYS A 260 -14.81 -6.93 -16.43
C CYS A 260 -14.08 -6.76 -17.77
N LYS A 261 -14.50 -5.80 -18.59
CA LYS A 261 -13.88 -5.52 -19.88
C LYS A 261 -12.47 -4.93 -19.74
N MET A 262 -12.24 -4.09 -18.74
CA MET A 262 -10.91 -3.57 -18.41
C MET A 262 -9.97 -4.73 -18.04
N LEU A 263 -10.43 -5.63 -17.17
CA LEU A 263 -9.69 -6.84 -16.82
C LEU A 263 -9.47 -7.76 -18.04
N ALA A 264 -10.42 -7.85 -18.97
CA ALA A 264 -10.29 -8.61 -20.21
C ALA A 264 -9.40 -7.96 -21.27
N GLY A 265 -9.03 -6.68 -21.11
CA GLY A 265 -8.34 -5.91 -22.13
C GLY A 265 -9.21 -5.56 -23.36
N GLN A 266 -10.54 -5.57 -23.22
CA GLN A 266 -11.50 -5.28 -24.31
C GLN A 266 -11.69 -3.76 -24.49
N TRP A 267 -10.59 -3.05 -24.75
CA TRP A 267 -10.55 -1.58 -24.79
C TRP A 267 -11.36 -0.96 -25.94
N GLN A 268 -11.34 -1.56 -27.13
CA GLN A 268 -12.10 -1.04 -28.27
C GLN A 268 -13.62 -1.02 -27.99
N ASP A 269 -14.15 -2.12 -27.44
CA ASP A 269 -15.56 -2.21 -27.12
C ASP A 269 -15.96 -1.25 -25.99
N LEU A 270 -15.05 -1.02 -25.03
CA LEU A 270 -15.24 -0.01 -23.98
C LEU A 270 -15.30 1.39 -24.56
N ALA A 271 -14.41 1.73 -25.48
CA ALA A 271 -14.36 3.04 -26.12
C ALA A 271 -15.68 3.31 -26.86
N ILE A 272 -16.15 2.37 -27.68
CA ILE A 272 -17.41 2.49 -28.43
C ILE A 272 -18.61 2.63 -27.49
N GLN A 273 -18.68 1.81 -26.44
CA GLN A 273 -19.79 1.88 -25.48
C GLN A 273 -19.80 3.18 -24.69
N ALA A 274 -18.64 3.66 -24.26
CA ALA A 274 -18.52 4.91 -23.53
C ALA A 274 -18.98 6.11 -24.40
N VAL A 275 -18.61 6.14 -25.68
CA VAL A 275 -19.13 7.15 -26.63
C VAL A 275 -20.65 7.07 -26.75
N ALA A 276 -21.20 5.86 -26.95
CA ALA A 276 -22.64 5.69 -27.07
C ALA A 276 -23.40 6.14 -25.80
N SER A 277 -22.87 5.85 -24.62
CA SER A 277 -23.43 6.33 -23.35
C SER A 277 -23.35 7.85 -23.22
N ALA A 278 -22.23 8.46 -23.60
CA ALA A 278 -22.08 9.93 -23.59
C ALA A 278 -23.07 10.61 -24.55
N GLU A 279 -23.23 10.08 -25.77
CA GLU A 279 -24.15 10.60 -26.77
C GLU A 279 -25.63 10.42 -26.36
N ALA A 280 -25.96 9.36 -25.63
CA ALA A 280 -27.32 9.10 -25.14
C ALA A 280 -27.76 10.10 -24.06
N VAL A 281 -26.83 10.57 -23.23
CA VAL A 281 -27.09 11.63 -22.23
C VAL A 281 -27.20 12.99 -22.91
N GLY A 282 -26.36 13.25 -23.91
CA GLY A 282 -26.30 14.49 -24.68
C GLY A 282 -24.93 15.18 -24.55
N PRO A 283 -24.42 15.82 -25.62
CA PRO A 283 -23.04 16.31 -25.68
C PRO A 283 -22.75 17.45 -24.69
N ASP A 284 -23.76 18.23 -24.29
CA ASP A 284 -23.63 19.39 -23.40
C ASP A 284 -24.01 19.07 -21.95
N ALA A 285 -24.33 17.80 -21.64
CA ALA A 285 -24.71 17.38 -20.30
C ALA A 285 -23.47 17.10 -19.43
N ILE A 286 -23.50 17.55 -18.18
CA ILE A 286 -22.41 17.34 -17.21
C ILE A 286 -22.23 15.84 -16.93
N GLU A 287 -23.33 15.10 -16.93
CA GLU A 287 -23.38 13.65 -16.74
C GLU A 287 -22.69 12.87 -17.88
N ALA A 288 -22.42 13.53 -19.03
CA ALA A 288 -21.65 12.93 -20.12
C ALA A 288 -20.13 12.91 -19.84
N ILE A 289 -19.63 13.73 -18.90
CA ILE A 289 -18.18 13.89 -18.64
C ILE A 289 -17.52 12.56 -18.23
N PRO A 290 -18.05 11.77 -17.26
CA PRO A 290 -17.44 10.49 -16.90
C PRO A 290 -17.34 9.53 -18.08
N PHE A 291 -18.36 9.49 -18.94
CA PHE A 291 -18.35 8.64 -20.14
C PHE A 291 -17.30 9.10 -21.15
N TRP A 292 -17.13 10.41 -21.37
CA TRP A 292 -16.04 10.92 -22.22
C TRP A 292 -14.66 10.63 -21.64
N CYS A 293 -14.51 10.68 -20.31
CA CYS A 293 -13.28 10.25 -19.65
C CYS A 293 -13.00 8.77 -19.88
N HIS A 294 -14.00 7.89 -19.70
CA HIS A 294 -13.86 6.46 -20.00
C HIS A 294 -13.56 6.19 -21.48
N ALA A 295 -14.17 6.95 -22.39
CA ALA A 295 -13.90 6.88 -23.81
C ALA A 295 -12.43 7.25 -24.12
N LEU A 296 -11.92 8.33 -23.52
CA LEU A 296 -10.53 8.74 -23.69
C LEU A 296 -9.54 7.69 -23.16
N VAL A 297 -9.80 7.19 -21.95
CA VAL A 297 -9.01 6.12 -21.30
C VAL A 297 -8.94 4.89 -22.19
N ALA A 298 -10.08 4.43 -22.70
CA ALA A 298 -10.17 3.24 -23.53
C ALA A 298 -9.54 3.46 -24.92
N ALA A 299 -9.83 4.59 -25.58
CA ALA A 299 -9.29 4.95 -26.89
C ALA A 299 -7.77 5.13 -26.89
N ASP A 300 -7.20 5.57 -25.77
CA ASP A 300 -5.75 5.65 -25.61
C ASP A 300 -5.07 4.28 -25.47
N ARG A 301 -5.80 3.26 -25.00
CA ARG A 301 -5.30 1.89 -24.79
C ARG A 301 -5.51 0.98 -26.01
N CYS A 302 -6.51 1.25 -26.84
CA CYS A 302 -6.70 0.58 -28.14
C CYS A 302 -6.14 1.37 -29.34
N ASP A 303 -5.50 2.52 -29.10
CA ASP A 303 -5.03 3.46 -30.10
C ASP A 303 -6.09 3.90 -31.15
N ASP A 304 -7.33 4.13 -30.69
CA ASP A 304 -8.37 4.69 -31.55
C ASP A 304 -8.25 6.22 -31.63
N ALA A 305 -7.62 6.71 -32.69
CA ALA A 305 -7.39 8.13 -32.90
C ALA A 305 -8.68 8.96 -33.12
N GLU A 306 -9.76 8.33 -33.60
CA GLU A 306 -11.01 9.05 -33.88
C GLU A 306 -11.78 9.27 -32.59
N ILE A 307 -12.01 8.20 -31.82
CA ILE A 307 -12.69 8.30 -30.51
C ILE A 307 -11.90 9.20 -29.58
N ARG A 308 -10.57 9.09 -29.59
CA ARG A 308 -9.70 9.95 -28.78
C ARG A 308 -9.88 11.42 -29.14
N ARG A 309 -9.95 11.78 -30.42
CA ARG A 309 -10.20 13.16 -30.86
C ARG A 309 -11.59 13.65 -30.45
N GLN A 310 -12.62 12.79 -30.60
CA GLN A 310 -13.98 13.10 -30.20
C GLN A 310 -14.06 13.35 -28.68
N ALA A 311 -13.47 12.46 -27.87
CA ALA A 311 -13.47 12.57 -26.42
C ALA A 311 -12.74 13.83 -25.94
N VAL A 312 -11.58 14.17 -26.51
CA VAL A 312 -10.85 15.40 -26.19
C VAL A 312 -11.68 16.64 -26.56
N ALA A 313 -12.26 16.67 -27.76
CA ALA A 313 -13.10 17.79 -28.18
C ALA A 313 -14.29 18.01 -27.23
N SER A 314 -14.97 16.93 -26.83
CA SER A 314 -16.07 16.99 -25.84
C SER A 314 -15.58 17.43 -24.46
N LEU A 315 -14.46 16.87 -23.98
CA LEU A 315 -13.88 17.23 -22.69
C LEU A 315 -13.33 18.66 -22.67
N CYS A 316 -12.96 19.25 -23.81
CA CYS A 316 -12.55 20.65 -23.93
C CYS A 316 -13.73 21.61 -24.19
N GLY A 317 -14.93 21.09 -24.47
CA GLY A 317 -16.13 21.87 -24.76
C GLY A 317 -16.61 22.75 -23.60
N ASP A 318 -17.44 23.73 -23.92
CA ASP A 318 -17.92 24.75 -22.98
C ASP A 318 -19.19 24.25 -22.24
N VAL A 319 -19.02 23.32 -21.30
CA VAL A 319 -20.13 22.68 -20.55
C VAL A 319 -20.75 23.63 -19.51
N ASP A 320 -20.07 24.73 -19.16
CA ASP A 320 -20.50 25.71 -18.16
C ASP A 320 -21.70 26.59 -18.61
N LYS A 321 -22.20 26.43 -19.85
CA LYS A 321 -23.36 27.18 -20.38
C LYS A 321 -24.69 26.44 -20.28
N ALA A 322 -24.72 25.18 -19.84
CA ALA A 322 -25.94 24.39 -19.71
C ALA A 322 -26.58 24.52 -18.30
N THR A 323 -27.20 25.69 -18.02
CA THR A 323 -28.22 26.01 -16.95
C THR A 323 -27.84 25.81 -15.46
N ASP A 324 -28.07 26.69 -14.47
CA ASP A 324 -28.98 27.83 -14.18
C ASP A 324 -28.21 28.83 -13.23
N PRO A 325 -28.53 30.14 -13.15
CA PRO A 325 -27.76 31.12 -12.39
C PRO A 325 -28.16 31.14 -10.91
N ILE A 326 -27.19 31.50 -10.05
CA ILE A 326 -27.32 31.81 -8.61
C ILE A 326 -27.16 30.61 -7.67
N THR A 327 -25.92 30.41 -7.22
CA THR A 327 -25.58 30.80 -5.84
C THR A 327 -24.27 31.56 -5.90
N GLU A 328 -24.19 32.71 -5.22
CA GLU A 328 -22.93 33.37 -4.92
C GLU A 328 -22.03 32.38 -4.16
N ARG A 329 -21.29 31.55 -4.88
CA ARG A 329 -20.31 30.64 -4.29
C ARG A 329 -19.05 31.44 -4.06
N SER A 330 -18.69 31.57 -2.78
CA SER A 330 -17.44 32.19 -2.39
C SER A 330 -16.27 31.47 -3.06
N PRO A 331 -15.39 32.17 -3.78
CA PRO A 331 -14.17 31.58 -4.28
C PRO A 331 -13.32 31.12 -3.08
N GLY A 332 -13.11 29.81 -2.94
CA GLY A 332 -12.11 29.26 -2.02
C GLY A 332 -12.62 28.36 -0.88
N ASP A 333 -13.55 27.42 -1.10
CA ASP A 333 -13.54 26.20 -0.27
C ASP A 333 -12.50 25.23 -0.83
N ASP A 334 -11.46 24.92 -0.05
CA ASP A 334 -10.44 23.94 -0.43
C ASP A 334 -10.93 22.49 -0.34
N ASN A 335 -12.16 22.27 0.12
CA ASN A 335 -12.92 21.04 -0.07
C ASN A 335 -13.92 21.23 -1.24
N ASP A 336 -13.40 21.42 -2.45
CA ASP A 336 -14.17 21.35 -3.71
C ASP A 336 -14.76 19.93 -3.97
N SER A 337 -14.61 18.99 -3.02
CA SER A 337 -15.11 17.60 -3.10
C SER A 337 -16.59 17.45 -2.79
N ASP A 338 -17.21 18.41 -2.11
CA ASP A 338 -18.55 18.22 -1.51
C ASP A 338 -19.69 18.67 -2.44
N ASP A 339 -19.37 19.18 -3.63
CA ASP A 339 -20.34 19.57 -4.66
C ASP A 339 -20.10 18.80 -5.97
N GLU A 340 -21.13 18.12 -6.44
CA GLU A 340 -21.12 17.26 -7.64
C GLU A 340 -20.61 18.00 -8.89
N PHE A 341 -20.92 19.31 -9.00
CA PHE A 341 -20.46 20.16 -10.10
C PHE A 341 -18.94 20.43 -10.04
N GLY A 342 -18.39 20.64 -8.84
CA GLY A 342 -16.95 20.80 -8.61
C GLY A 342 -16.17 19.54 -8.98
N PHE A 343 -16.69 18.37 -8.61
CA PHE A 343 -16.10 17.07 -8.95
C PHE A 343 -16.01 16.83 -10.46
N MET A 344 -17.11 17.08 -11.21
CA MET A 344 -17.13 16.85 -12.65
C MET A 344 -16.17 17.75 -13.42
N ARG A 345 -16.02 19.02 -13.01
CA ARG A 345 -14.99 19.91 -13.57
C ARG A 345 -13.58 19.44 -13.26
N GLN A 346 -13.35 18.90 -12.07
CA GLN A 346 -12.06 18.29 -11.74
C GLN A 346 -11.74 17.06 -12.60
N LEU A 347 -12.75 16.25 -12.92
CA LEU A 347 -12.59 15.02 -13.70
C LEU A 347 -12.02 15.30 -15.11
N ARG A 348 -12.45 16.39 -15.75
CA ARG A 348 -12.03 16.79 -17.11
C ARG A 348 -10.53 17.02 -17.20
N TRP A 349 -9.99 17.94 -16.41
CA TRP A 349 -8.57 18.28 -16.47
C TRP A 349 -7.70 17.12 -16.00
N LYS A 350 -8.14 16.35 -14.98
CA LYS A 350 -7.41 15.16 -14.51
C LYS A 350 -7.26 14.12 -15.62
N CYS A 351 -8.36 13.86 -16.33
CA CYS A 351 -8.37 12.92 -17.43
C CYS A 351 -7.50 13.41 -18.60
N LEU A 352 -7.66 14.67 -19.02
CA LEU A 352 -6.84 15.28 -20.07
C LEU A 352 -5.34 15.26 -19.73
N ALA A 353 -4.98 15.67 -18.52
CA ALA A 353 -3.60 15.68 -18.04
C ALA A 353 -2.99 14.27 -18.01
N SER A 354 -3.72 13.29 -17.48
CA SER A 354 -3.31 11.88 -17.45
C SER A 354 -3.05 11.30 -18.82
N HIS A 355 -3.71 11.89 -19.82
CA HIS A 355 -3.66 11.51 -21.20
C HIS A 355 -2.96 12.60 -22.01
N GLY A 356 -1.90 13.25 -21.50
CA GLY A 356 -0.97 14.08 -22.28
C GLY A 356 -1.55 15.32 -22.98
N TYR A 357 -2.81 15.67 -22.75
CA TYR A 357 -3.44 16.92 -23.21
C TYR A 357 -3.24 17.99 -22.13
N VAL A 358 -1.96 18.30 -21.88
CA VAL A 358 -1.53 19.10 -20.73
C VAL A 358 -1.99 20.54 -20.87
N GLU A 359 -1.84 21.13 -22.06
CA GLU A 359 -2.23 22.51 -22.34
C GLU A 359 -3.74 22.69 -22.13
N GLU A 360 -4.56 21.77 -22.64
CA GLU A 360 -6.01 21.78 -22.46
C GLU A 360 -6.41 21.58 -20.99
N ALA A 361 -5.75 20.66 -20.29
CA ALA A 361 -5.99 20.45 -18.86
C ALA A 361 -5.60 21.68 -18.03
N VAL A 362 -4.47 22.31 -18.34
CA VAL A 362 -3.97 23.50 -17.65
C VAL A 362 -4.91 24.67 -17.85
N GLU A 363 -5.46 24.87 -19.06
CA GLU A 363 -6.42 25.95 -19.33
C GLU A 363 -7.70 25.79 -18.48
N GLN A 364 -8.24 24.57 -18.41
CA GLN A 364 -9.40 24.29 -17.54
C GLN A 364 -9.09 24.50 -16.06
N LEU A 365 -7.92 24.03 -15.61
CA LEU A 365 -7.52 24.19 -14.22
C LEU A 365 -7.19 25.65 -13.90
N ARG A 366 -6.74 26.45 -14.86
CA ARG A 366 -6.40 27.87 -14.70
C ARG A 366 -7.63 28.69 -14.29
N GLU A 367 -8.80 28.41 -14.86
CA GLU A 367 -10.05 29.11 -14.52
C GLU A 367 -10.50 28.86 -13.07
N ILE A 368 -10.23 27.66 -12.56
CA ILE A 368 -10.68 27.20 -11.24
C ILE A 368 -9.62 27.52 -10.17
N ARG A 369 -8.39 27.07 -10.39
CA ARG A 369 -7.23 27.17 -9.48
C ARG A 369 -5.93 27.44 -10.24
N PRO A 370 -5.61 28.72 -10.52
CA PRO A 370 -4.36 29.11 -11.18
C PRO A 370 -3.10 28.58 -10.49
N ASP A 371 -3.12 28.50 -9.17
CA ASP A 371 -2.00 28.03 -8.36
C ASP A 371 -1.72 26.51 -8.56
N ALA A 372 -2.77 25.72 -8.80
CA ALA A 372 -2.69 24.30 -9.11
C ALA A 372 -2.32 24.07 -10.58
N ALA A 373 -2.86 24.89 -11.49
CA ALA A 373 -2.54 24.87 -12.91
C ALA A 373 -1.04 25.13 -13.17
N ALA A 374 -0.44 26.11 -12.47
CA ALA A 374 0.99 26.36 -12.56
C ALA A 374 1.85 25.18 -12.08
N LYS A 375 1.43 24.49 -11.00
CA LYS A 375 2.11 23.29 -10.50
C LYS A 375 2.02 22.12 -11.49
N LEU A 376 0.86 21.95 -12.12
CA LEU A 376 0.66 20.95 -13.18
C LEU A 376 1.54 21.26 -14.40
N ALA A 377 1.58 22.52 -14.83
CA ALA A 377 2.43 22.97 -15.94
C ALA A 377 3.91 22.71 -15.67
N ILE A 378 4.42 23.00 -14.46
CA ILE A 378 5.80 22.66 -14.09
C ILE A 378 6.06 21.15 -14.10
N ALA A 379 5.14 20.35 -13.56
CA ALA A 379 5.29 18.90 -13.54
C ALA A 379 5.37 18.29 -14.95
N ALA A 380 4.83 18.98 -15.96
CA ALA A 380 4.85 18.60 -17.38
C ALA A 380 5.90 19.39 -18.21
N ALA A 381 6.89 20.02 -17.55
CA ALA A 381 7.93 20.85 -18.17
C ALA A 381 7.41 22.00 -19.05
N ARG A 382 6.21 22.53 -18.77
CA ARG A 382 5.63 23.75 -19.35
C ARG A 382 5.91 24.97 -18.48
N THR A 383 7.18 25.18 -18.16
CA THR A 383 7.60 26.15 -17.14
C THR A 383 7.29 27.60 -17.50
N ASP A 384 7.42 27.99 -18.78
CA ASP A 384 7.04 29.33 -19.23
C ASP A 384 5.55 29.61 -18.96
N LEU A 385 4.69 28.64 -19.29
CA LEU A 385 3.25 28.70 -19.05
C LEU A 385 2.94 28.79 -17.55
N ALA A 386 3.71 28.14 -16.68
CA ALA A 386 3.51 28.23 -15.24
C ALA A 386 3.73 29.66 -14.70
N PHE A 387 4.80 30.34 -15.15
CA PHE A 387 5.05 31.74 -14.77
C PHE A 387 4.01 32.70 -15.38
N GLU A 388 3.52 32.41 -16.59
CA GLU A 388 2.42 33.15 -17.21
C GLU A 388 1.12 33.04 -16.39
N ILE A 389 0.74 31.82 -15.99
CA ILE A 389 -0.47 31.57 -15.19
C ILE A 389 -0.41 32.27 -13.85
N LEU A 390 0.75 32.25 -13.19
CA LEU A 390 0.94 32.93 -11.92
C LEU A 390 1.03 34.43 -12.06
N ASP A 391 1.15 34.97 -13.28
CA ASP A 391 1.29 36.39 -13.57
C ASP A 391 2.44 37.02 -12.74
N TYR A 392 3.55 36.28 -12.70
CA TYR A 392 4.84 36.68 -12.13
C TYR A 392 5.92 36.44 -13.18
N PRO A 393 6.18 37.43 -14.07
CA PRO A 393 7.16 37.29 -15.13
C PRO A 393 8.55 36.93 -14.58
N TYR A 394 9.16 35.88 -15.13
CA TYR A 394 10.44 35.35 -14.64
C TYR A 394 11.57 36.40 -14.68
N ASP A 395 11.57 37.25 -15.71
CA ASP A 395 12.55 38.34 -15.90
C ASP A 395 12.41 39.48 -14.89
N GLN A 396 11.32 39.55 -14.14
CA GLN A 396 11.06 40.60 -13.14
C GLN A 396 11.28 40.16 -11.70
N ILE A 397 11.61 38.88 -11.45
CA ILE A 397 11.77 38.35 -10.08
C ILE A 397 12.76 39.20 -9.27
N ASP A 398 13.93 39.51 -9.83
CA ASP A 398 14.98 40.27 -9.14
C ASP A 398 14.52 41.68 -8.71
N LEU A 399 13.58 42.27 -9.44
CA LEU A 399 13.11 43.64 -9.23
C LEU A 399 11.85 43.71 -8.37
N GLN A 400 10.96 42.72 -8.48
CA GLN A 400 9.59 42.81 -7.95
C GLN A 400 9.27 41.80 -6.85
N LEU A 401 10.11 40.78 -6.61
CA LEU A 401 9.80 39.72 -5.65
C LEU A 401 9.41 40.24 -4.27
N ALA A 402 10.17 41.20 -3.73
CA ALA A 402 9.87 41.80 -2.44
C ALA A 402 8.51 42.52 -2.42
N ASN A 403 8.14 43.19 -3.52
CA ASN A 403 6.87 43.89 -3.67
C ASN A 403 5.70 42.91 -3.73
N TRP A 404 5.85 41.80 -4.48
CA TRP A 404 4.84 40.75 -4.57
C TRP A 404 4.58 40.07 -3.22
N ILE A 405 5.64 39.75 -2.46
CA ILE A 405 5.51 39.19 -1.11
C ILE A 405 4.79 40.18 -0.18
N HIS A 406 5.17 41.46 -0.20
CA HIS A 406 4.50 42.48 0.63
C HIS A 406 3.03 42.64 0.25
N ALA A 407 2.72 42.72 -1.05
CA ALA A 407 1.35 42.85 -1.54
C ALA A 407 0.49 41.66 -1.10
N ALA A 408 1.00 40.43 -1.16
CA ALA A 408 0.29 39.24 -0.71
C ALA A 408 0.03 39.24 0.81
N ILE A 409 1.01 39.64 1.62
CA ILE A 409 0.87 39.75 3.09
C ILE A 409 -0.14 40.84 3.44
N ASP A 410 -0.09 42.00 2.77
CA ASP A 410 -1.01 43.11 3.01
C ASP A 410 -2.44 42.77 2.55
N ALA A 411 -2.59 42.02 1.44
CA ALA A 411 -3.88 41.49 1.00
C ALA A 411 -4.50 40.56 2.04
N GLN A 412 -3.73 39.59 2.57
CA GLN A 412 -4.21 38.72 3.66
C GLN A 412 -4.62 39.54 4.90
N ARG A 413 -3.84 40.58 5.26
CA ARG A 413 -4.16 41.45 6.38
C ARG A 413 -5.47 42.20 6.16
N ALA A 414 -5.70 42.69 4.95
CA ALA A 414 -6.89 43.45 4.58
C ALA A 414 -8.14 42.57 4.47
N ASN A 415 -8.00 41.34 3.97
CA ASN A 415 -9.08 40.37 3.81
C ASN A 415 -9.66 39.95 5.18
N GLY A 416 -8.80 39.74 6.18
CA GLY A 416 -9.23 39.37 7.54
C GLY A 416 -10.02 38.04 7.62
N SER A 417 -10.08 37.30 6.51
CA SER A 417 -10.80 36.05 6.34
C SER A 417 -10.15 34.90 7.11
N SER A 418 -10.96 33.90 7.47
CA SER A 418 -10.47 32.61 7.95
C SER A 418 -9.76 31.79 6.87
N LYS A 419 -9.86 32.21 5.61
CA LYS A 419 -9.29 31.53 4.44
C LYS A 419 -8.02 32.20 3.94
N LEU A 420 -7.15 31.40 3.34
CA LEU A 420 -5.89 31.87 2.76
C LEU A 420 -6.18 32.67 1.48
N ASP A 421 -5.69 33.90 1.44
CA ASP A 421 -5.86 34.84 0.34
C ASP A 421 -5.25 34.28 -0.97
N PRO A 422 -5.94 34.41 -2.12
CA PRO A 422 -5.43 33.96 -3.41
C PRO A 422 -4.06 34.53 -3.77
N GLY A 423 -3.74 35.76 -3.34
CA GLY A 423 -2.43 36.37 -3.55
C GLY A 423 -1.32 35.60 -2.81
N VAL A 424 -1.58 35.16 -1.57
CA VAL A 424 -0.64 34.34 -0.81
C VAL A 424 -0.48 32.95 -1.45
N ARG A 425 -1.58 32.32 -1.90
CA ARG A 425 -1.53 31.05 -2.65
C ARG A 425 -0.66 31.16 -3.90
N ARG A 426 -0.83 32.22 -4.70
CA ARG A 426 -0.03 32.50 -5.89
C ARG A 426 1.46 32.64 -5.56
N VAL A 427 1.81 33.36 -4.48
CA VAL A 427 3.21 33.52 -4.05
C VAL A 427 3.80 32.19 -3.53
N LEU A 428 3.01 31.34 -2.86
CA LEU A 428 3.43 29.99 -2.48
C LEU A 428 3.67 29.09 -3.71
N SER A 429 2.83 29.19 -4.74
CA SER A 429 3.11 28.51 -6.01
C SER A 429 4.34 29.07 -6.71
N LEU A 430 4.57 30.39 -6.68
CA LEU A 430 5.81 30.99 -7.18
C LEU A 430 7.03 30.42 -6.46
N MET A 431 6.98 30.25 -5.13
CA MET A 431 8.04 29.59 -4.37
C MET A 431 8.34 28.18 -4.91
N HIS A 432 7.31 27.39 -5.23
CA HIS A 432 7.51 26.07 -5.84
C HIS A 432 8.16 26.17 -7.22
N CYS A 433 7.70 27.11 -8.05
CA CYS A 433 8.27 27.35 -9.36
C CYS A 433 9.75 27.72 -9.27
N LEU A 434 10.11 28.59 -8.32
CA LEU A 434 11.48 29.03 -8.10
C LEU A 434 12.39 27.89 -7.62
N ILE A 435 11.91 27.02 -6.71
CA ILE A 435 12.65 25.81 -6.30
C ILE A 435 12.87 24.90 -7.51
N ALA A 436 11.84 24.69 -8.33
CA ALA A 436 11.91 23.80 -9.49
C ALA A 436 12.93 24.27 -10.54
N VAL A 437 13.14 25.58 -10.70
CA VAL A 437 14.09 26.17 -11.67
C VAL A 437 15.43 26.59 -11.05
N GLY A 438 15.76 26.08 -9.86
CA GLY A 438 17.06 26.32 -9.20
C GLY A 438 17.26 27.72 -8.58
N ARG A 439 16.20 28.52 -8.42
CA ARG A 439 16.24 29.84 -7.76
C ARG A 439 15.95 29.74 -6.26
N ASP A 440 16.71 28.91 -5.55
CA ASP A 440 16.49 28.61 -4.13
C ASP A 440 16.57 29.84 -3.22
N GLN A 441 17.44 30.80 -3.52
CA GLN A 441 17.59 32.00 -2.68
C GLN A 441 16.32 32.87 -2.70
N ASP A 442 15.67 32.97 -3.87
CA ASP A 442 14.43 33.71 -4.04
C ASP A 442 13.26 32.96 -3.42
N ALA A 443 13.20 31.64 -3.60
CA ALA A 443 12.23 30.78 -2.94
C ALA A 443 12.36 30.84 -1.41
N TRP A 444 13.59 30.80 -0.88
CA TRP A 444 13.87 30.96 0.55
C TRP A 444 13.38 32.31 1.07
N THR A 445 13.54 33.38 0.27
CA THR A 445 13.05 34.71 0.63
C THR A 445 11.52 34.73 0.77
N ILE A 446 10.80 34.06 -0.12
CA ILE A 446 9.34 33.86 0.02
C ILE A 446 9.04 33.06 1.30
N ALA A 447 9.65 31.88 1.45
CA ALA A 447 9.38 30.95 2.53
C ALA A 447 9.61 31.60 3.90
N SER A 448 10.74 32.29 4.08
CA SER A 448 11.11 33.01 5.30
C SER A 448 10.12 34.14 5.61
N ARG A 449 9.86 35.04 4.65
CA ARG A 449 9.00 36.21 4.90
C ARG A 449 7.55 35.83 5.21
N LEU A 450 7.01 34.84 4.49
CA LEU A 450 5.67 34.33 4.76
C LEU A 450 5.62 33.60 6.12
N SER A 451 6.65 32.80 6.44
CA SER A 451 6.74 32.11 7.73
C SER A 451 6.91 33.05 8.91
N ASP A 452 7.48 34.24 8.71
CA ASP A 452 7.64 35.30 9.72
C ASP A 452 6.38 36.17 9.94
N SER A 453 5.39 36.08 9.06
CA SER A 453 4.14 36.86 9.15
C SER A 453 3.26 36.43 10.33
N THR A 454 3.01 37.31 11.30
CA THR A 454 2.13 37.05 12.46
C THR A 454 0.63 37.00 12.13
N ILE A 455 0.26 37.16 10.86
CA ILE A 455 -1.14 37.22 10.43
C ILE A 455 -1.79 35.83 10.55
N PRO A 456 -2.89 35.68 11.30
CA PRO A 456 -3.64 34.44 11.38
C PRO A 456 -4.47 34.21 10.11
N VAL A 457 -4.74 32.94 9.82
CA VAL A 457 -5.66 32.47 8.76
C VAL A 457 -6.59 31.45 9.42
N GLY A 458 -7.70 31.94 9.97
CA GLY A 458 -8.54 31.14 10.86
C GLY A 458 -7.76 30.71 12.11
N ASP A 459 -7.73 29.40 12.39
CA ASP A 459 -7.01 28.82 13.54
C ASP A 459 -5.54 28.46 13.23
N VAL A 460 -5.10 28.62 11.97
CA VAL A 460 -3.73 28.34 11.52
C VAL A 460 -3.00 29.62 11.12
N ARG A 461 -1.70 29.51 10.81
CA ARG A 461 -0.87 30.64 10.37
C ARG A 461 -0.44 30.47 8.92
N ILE A 462 -0.07 31.57 8.26
CA ILE A 462 0.55 31.52 6.92
C ILE A 462 1.75 30.56 6.88
N ARG A 463 2.53 30.50 7.97
CA ARG A 463 3.63 29.54 8.14
C ARG A 463 3.21 28.09 7.91
N ASP A 464 2.06 27.67 8.42
CA ASP A 464 1.63 26.27 8.30
C ASP A 464 1.40 25.90 6.81
N TYR A 465 0.90 26.83 5.99
CA TYR A 465 0.80 26.66 4.55
C TYR A 465 2.17 26.63 3.86
N VAL A 466 3.16 27.43 4.32
CA VAL A 466 4.54 27.34 3.80
C VAL A 466 5.12 25.95 4.07
N LEU A 467 4.97 25.43 5.29
CA LEU A 467 5.45 24.09 5.64
C LEU A 467 4.75 23.01 4.83
N GLN A 468 3.42 23.07 4.73
CA GLN A 468 2.65 22.16 3.87
C GLN A 468 3.18 22.16 2.43
N SER A 469 3.43 23.35 1.88
CA SER A 469 3.98 23.52 0.54
C SER A 469 5.34 22.80 0.41
N LEU A 470 6.26 23.05 1.36
CA LEU A 470 7.62 22.50 1.36
C LEU A 470 7.65 20.96 1.50
N THR A 471 6.68 20.33 2.16
CA THR A 471 6.58 18.86 2.22
C THR A 471 6.50 18.19 0.85
N ARG A 472 6.15 18.96 -0.20
CA ARG A 472 5.99 18.50 -1.59
C ARG A 472 7.13 18.97 -2.50
N THR A 473 8.25 19.41 -1.93
CA THR A 473 9.42 19.91 -2.66
C THR A 473 10.68 19.16 -2.23
N GLN A 474 11.77 19.33 -2.97
CA GLN A 474 13.08 18.79 -2.60
C GLN A 474 13.75 19.51 -1.40
N ARG A 475 13.15 20.59 -0.89
CA ARG A 475 13.71 21.44 0.19
C ARG A 475 13.06 21.15 1.55
N THR A 476 12.91 19.87 1.90
CA THR A 476 12.36 19.46 3.20
C THR A 476 13.27 19.87 4.37
N ASP A 477 14.56 20.09 4.11
CA ASP A 477 15.54 20.63 5.06
C ASP A 477 15.16 22.02 5.60
N TRP A 478 14.30 22.76 4.88
CA TRP A 478 13.80 24.07 5.32
C TRP A 478 12.72 23.97 6.39
N LEU A 479 11.99 22.85 6.47
CA LEU A 479 10.83 22.69 7.35
C LEU A 479 11.19 23.00 8.80
N ALA A 480 12.22 22.36 9.33
CA ALA A 480 12.63 22.55 10.73
C ALA A 480 13.20 23.95 11.00
N ARG A 481 13.72 24.63 9.98
CA ARG A 481 14.24 26.00 10.09
C ARG A 481 13.11 27.03 10.17
N LEU A 482 11.99 26.76 9.50
CA LEU A 482 10.86 27.67 9.39
C LEU A 482 9.73 27.37 10.38
N ALA A 483 9.64 26.14 10.90
CA ALA A 483 8.55 25.70 11.78
C ALA A 483 8.44 26.49 13.09
N VAL A 484 9.55 27.05 13.59
CA VAL A 484 9.59 27.83 14.83
C VAL A 484 10.35 29.12 14.59
N ARG A 485 9.74 30.27 14.93
CA ARG A 485 10.41 31.56 14.76
C ARG A 485 11.49 31.77 15.81
N PRO A 486 12.54 32.56 15.49
CA PRO A 486 13.47 33.04 16.50
C PRO A 486 12.73 33.73 17.66
N GLY A 487 12.90 33.21 18.89
CA GLY A 487 12.28 33.74 20.10
C GLY A 487 10.97 33.05 20.52
N GLU A 488 10.37 32.20 19.67
CA GLU A 488 9.25 31.35 20.09
C GLU A 488 9.72 30.16 20.94
N ASN A 489 8.92 29.80 21.94
CA ASN A 489 9.18 28.69 22.86
C ASN A 489 8.18 27.53 22.72
N ALA A 490 7.35 27.55 21.67
CA ALA A 490 6.36 26.51 21.37
C ALA A 490 6.20 26.37 19.86
N ILE A 491 5.78 25.17 19.42
CA ILE A 491 5.39 24.85 18.05
C ILE A 491 3.87 24.63 18.02
N THR A 492 3.20 25.01 16.93
CA THR A 492 1.77 24.73 16.75
C THR A 492 1.57 23.26 16.40
N GLY A 493 0.41 22.68 16.75
CA GLY A 493 0.11 21.28 16.42
C GLY A 493 0.18 20.99 14.91
N THR A 494 -0.27 21.94 14.08
CA THR A 494 -0.21 21.84 12.62
C THR A 494 1.23 21.86 12.09
N SER A 495 2.08 22.77 12.55
CA SER A 495 3.50 22.81 12.17
C SER A 495 4.24 21.53 12.63
N GLU A 496 3.90 21.02 13.82
CA GLU A 496 4.44 19.77 14.34
C GLU A 496 4.06 18.57 13.46
N GLN A 497 2.80 18.50 13.01
CA GLN A 497 2.33 17.43 12.11
C GLN A 497 3.11 17.42 10.78
N PHE A 498 3.37 18.57 10.17
CA PHE A 498 4.15 18.62 8.93
C PHE A 498 5.62 18.21 9.11
N LEU A 499 6.23 18.49 10.26
CA LEU A 499 7.55 17.97 10.57
C LEU A 499 7.53 16.45 10.68
N ILE A 500 6.58 15.90 11.44
CA ILE A 500 6.41 14.44 11.62
C ILE A 500 6.21 13.74 10.28
N LEU A 501 5.29 14.24 9.44
CA LEU A 501 5.01 13.67 8.11
C LEU A 501 6.22 13.66 7.17
N SER A 502 7.17 14.57 7.36
CA SER A 502 8.39 14.65 6.53
C SER A 502 9.54 13.76 7.03
N VAL A 503 9.36 13.06 8.15
CA VAL A 503 10.38 12.20 8.77
C VAL A 503 9.94 10.73 8.65
N PRO A 504 10.76 9.85 8.07
CA PRO A 504 10.44 8.42 7.98
C PRO A 504 10.30 7.75 9.36
N ASP A 505 9.30 6.86 9.48
CA ASP A 505 9.04 6.03 10.66
C ASP A 505 8.87 6.86 11.95
N MET A 506 8.16 7.99 11.84
CA MET A 506 7.94 8.92 12.94
C MET A 506 6.46 9.10 13.22
N ASP A 507 6.08 8.98 14.49
CA ASP A 507 4.74 9.26 14.97
C ASP A 507 4.74 10.39 16.01
N LEU A 508 3.55 10.91 16.34
CA LEU A 508 3.37 12.01 17.29
C LEU A 508 3.89 11.69 18.69
N THR A 509 3.77 10.44 19.14
CA THR A 509 4.22 10.01 20.48
C THR A 509 5.75 9.96 20.55
N THR A 510 6.40 9.44 19.50
CA THR A 510 7.86 9.41 19.36
C THR A 510 8.42 10.81 19.30
N TRP A 511 7.85 11.66 18.47
CA TRP A 511 8.27 13.06 18.32
C TRP A 511 8.16 13.84 19.64
N LYS A 512 7.04 13.71 20.36
CA LYS A 512 6.86 14.34 21.69
C LYS A 512 7.86 13.82 22.71
N SER A 513 8.14 12.52 22.70
CA SER A 513 9.13 11.89 23.58
C SER A 513 10.54 12.46 23.36
N LEU A 514 10.95 12.62 22.10
CA LEU A 514 12.25 13.18 21.72
C LEU A 514 12.34 14.68 22.06
N THR A 515 11.29 15.46 21.78
CA THR A 515 11.26 16.91 22.08
C THR A 515 11.33 17.21 23.57
N GLU A 516 10.55 16.49 24.38
CA GLU A 516 10.59 16.62 25.84
C GLU A 516 11.97 16.22 26.42
N SER A 517 12.55 15.13 25.92
CA SER A 517 13.86 14.64 26.39
C SER A 517 14.98 15.60 26.00
N MET A 518 14.97 16.12 24.78
CA MET A 518 15.96 17.10 24.30
C MET A 518 15.88 18.42 25.07
N ALA A 519 14.67 18.85 25.45
CA ALA A 519 14.49 20.05 26.28
C ALA A 519 15.18 19.93 27.65
N ARG A 520 15.20 18.73 28.23
CA ARG A 520 15.87 18.44 29.50
C ARG A 520 17.39 18.23 29.35
N LEU A 521 17.82 17.63 28.24
CA LEU A 521 19.24 17.36 27.95
C LEU A 521 20.01 18.64 27.58
N LYS A 522 19.39 19.54 26.81
CA LYS A 522 20.02 20.80 26.37
C LYS A 522 19.15 22.02 26.70
N PRO A 523 18.93 22.35 27.99
CA PRO A 523 18.05 23.46 28.39
C PRO A 523 18.58 24.83 27.92
N ALA A 524 19.90 24.98 27.80
CA ALA A 524 20.55 26.21 27.34
C ALA A 524 20.43 26.47 25.83
N VAL A 525 20.10 25.44 25.04
CA VAL A 525 19.92 25.59 23.58
C VAL A 525 18.52 26.15 23.32
N PRO A 526 18.34 27.23 22.52
CA PRO A 526 17.02 27.79 22.23
C PRO A 526 16.04 26.75 21.65
N PHE A 527 14.74 26.92 21.94
CA PHE A 527 13.70 25.95 21.54
C PHE A 527 13.71 25.66 20.03
N ALA A 528 13.73 26.69 19.19
CA ALA A 528 13.81 26.52 17.73
C ALA A 528 15.03 25.68 17.29
N ARG A 529 16.18 25.89 17.93
CA ARG A 529 17.40 25.13 17.62
C ARG A 529 17.29 23.68 18.07
N ARG A 530 16.63 23.39 19.20
CA ARG A 530 16.36 22.01 19.63
C ARG A 530 15.46 21.27 18.62
N ILE A 531 14.43 21.92 18.09
CA ILE A 531 13.56 21.32 17.05
C ILE A 531 14.38 20.97 15.80
N GLN A 532 15.25 21.87 15.33
CA GLN A 532 16.17 21.57 14.22
C GLN A 532 17.10 20.40 14.52
N MET A 533 17.66 20.33 15.73
CA MET A 533 18.52 19.21 16.12
C MET A 533 17.76 17.89 16.11
N ILE A 534 16.54 17.86 16.65
CA ILE A 534 15.69 16.64 16.66
C ILE A 534 15.36 16.23 15.23
N TYR A 535 14.97 17.18 14.39
CA TYR A 535 14.66 16.90 12.99
C TYR A 535 15.84 16.28 12.23
N SER A 536 17.05 16.85 12.38
CA SER A 536 18.28 16.28 11.81
C SER A 536 18.57 14.88 12.37
N LEU A 537 18.49 14.70 13.70
CA LEU A 537 18.68 13.39 14.31
C LEU A 537 17.67 12.37 13.79
N CYS A 538 16.40 12.72 13.65
CA CYS A 538 15.42 11.79 13.11
C CYS A 538 15.70 11.42 11.64
N ASN A 539 16.33 12.29 10.86
CA ASN A 539 16.77 12.00 9.50
C ASN A 539 18.12 11.24 9.43
N GLY A 540 18.72 10.88 10.57
CA GLY A 540 20.01 10.17 10.62
C GLY A 540 21.24 11.07 10.59
N GLU A 541 21.07 12.39 10.70
CA GLU A 541 22.16 13.36 10.69
C GLU A 541 22.59 13.75 12.11
N ILE A 542 23.87 14.04 12.32
CA ILE A 542 24.40 14.55 13.59
C ILE A 542 24.46 16.09 13.54
N PRO A 543 23.60 16.81 14.28
CA PRO A 543 23.58 18.27 14.21
C PRO A 543 24.76 18.89 14.96
N ARG A 544 25.23 20.05 14.49
CA ARG A 544 26.27 20.83 15.19
C ARG A 544 25.86 21.13 16.64
N GLY A 545 26.75 20.80 17.59
CA GLY A 545 26.52 20.97 19.03
C GLY A 545 25.95 19.73 19.74
N PHE A 546 25.80 18.61 19.02
CA PHE A 546 25.50 17.30 19.57
C PHE A 546 26.78 16.45 19.58
N ASP A 547 27.20 16.00 20.76
CA ASP A 547 28.33 15.09 20.99
C ASP A 547 27.80 13.65 20.94
N PRO A 548 28.04 12.89 19.86
CA PRO A 548 27.43 11.57 19.68
C PRO A 548 27.79 10.59 20.80
N GLU A 549 29.00 10.67 21.36
CA GLU A 549 29.46 9.74 22.38
C GLU A 549 28.80 9.96 23.73
N LYS A 550 28.41 11.20 24.05
CA LYS A 550 27.80 11.56 25.36
C LYS A 550 26.30 11.76 25.29
N ASP A 551 25.84 12.44 24.25
CA ASP A 551 24.45 12.89 24.17
C ASP A 551 23.51 11.74 23.82
N PHE A 552 23.93 10.73 23.03
CA PHE A 552 23.09 9.55 22.80
C PHE A 552 22.89 8.72 24.07
N ALA A 553 23.95 8.52 24.87
CA ALA A 553 23.84 7.83 26.15
C ALA A 553 22.91 8.59 27.11
N SER A 554 23.05 9.91 27.19
CA SER A 554 22.19 10.77 28.01
C SER A 554 20.73 10.79 27.53
N LEU A 555 20.51 10.78 26.22
CA LEU A 555 19.17 10.73 25.62
C LEU A 555 18.50 9.38 25.88
N TYR A 556 19.24 8.28 25.75
CA TYR A 556 18.78 6.94 26.10
C TYR A 556 18.35 6.86 27.58
N GLU A 557 19.20 7.32 28.51
CA GLU A 557 18.87 7.36 29.93
C GLU A 557 17.60 8.18 30.19
N GLU A 558 17.44 9.32 29.51
CA GLU A 558 16.26 10.18 29.66
C GLU A 558 14.99 9.51 29.12
N LEU A 559 15.02 8.85 27.97
CA LEU A 559 13.87 8.15 27.39
C LEU A 559 13.44 6.93 28.23
N VAL A 560 14.41 6.22 28.81
CA VAL A 560 14.18 5.00 29.60
C VAL A 560 13.83 5.32 31.05
N THR A 561 14.40 6.36 31.65
CA THR A 561 14.22 6.62 33.09
C THR A 561 13.41 7.88 33.39
N GLY A 562 13.33 8.83 32.46
CA GLY A 562 12.74 10.16 32.64
C GLY A 562 13.44 11.01 33.72
N ARG A 563 14.72 10.71 34.05
CA ARG A 563 15.33 11.12 35.32
C ARG A 563 16.78 11.60 35.20
N ASN A 564 17.00 12.77 34.62
CA ASN A 564 18.22 13.55 34.87
C ASN A 564 18.21 14.42 36.15
N ALA A 565 17.31 14.20 37.12
CA ALA A 565 17.15 15.10 38.29
C ALA A 565 17.28 14.47 39.71
N LEU A 566 17.66 13.20 39.90
CA LEU A 566 17.71 12.58 41.24
C LEU A 566 19.09 12.03 41.67
N PRO A 567 19.49 12.20 42.96
CA PRO A 567 20.76 11.70 43.50
C PRO A 567 20.90 10.17 43.44
N PRO A 568 22.13 9.62 43.38
CA PRO A 568 22.41 8.20 43.21
C PRO A 568 21.73 7.28 44.25
N SER A 569 21.57 7.76 45.49
CA SER A 569 21.00 7.01 46.62
C SER A 569 19.50 6.72 46.49
N ILE A 570 18.77 7.49 45.69
CA ILE A 570 17.31 7.31 45.48
C ILE A 570 17.03 6.50 44.21
N ARG A 571 18.03 6.36 43.31
CA ARG A 571 17.92 5.66 42.02
C ARG A 571 17.57 4.17 42.20
N GLN A 572 18.20 3.46 43.13
CA GLN A 572 17.97 2.00 43.31
C GLN A 572 16.59 1.64 43.87
N ALA A 573 15.99 2.49 44.71
CA ALA A 573 14.70 2.19 45.35
C ALA A 573 13.48 2.47 44.46
N PHE A 574 13.62 3.37 43.47
CA PHE A 574 12.51 3.89 42.66
C PHE A 574 12.48 3.38 41.20
N VAL A 575 13.40 2.50 40.80
CA VAL A 575 13.46 1.87 39.46
C VAL A 575 12.34 0.82 39.27
N ARG A 576 11.81 0.23 40.35
CA ARG A 576 10.82 -0.85 40.25
C ARG A 576 9.34 -0.40 40.12
N ARG A 577 9.04 0.90 40.14
CA ARG A 577 7.65 1.39 40.29
C ARG A 577 7.17 2.42 39.26
N ILE A 578 7.99 2.83 38.29
CA ILE A 578 7.56 3.78 37.25
C ILE A 578 7.83 3.17 35.87
N THR A 579 6.78 2.98 35.10
CA THR A 579 6.81 2.58 33.70
C THR A 579 7.49 3.67 32.87
N PRO A 580 8.59 3.40 32.13
CA PRO A 580 9.13 4.36 31.18
C PRO A 580 8.04 4.74 30.17
N ARG A 581 7.56 5.98 30.27
CA ARG A 581 6.37 6.49 29.55
C ARG A 581 6.56 6.68 28.04
N TYR A 582 7.80 6.60 27.56
CA TYR A 582 8.18 7.19 26.26
C TYR A 582 8.87 6.22 25.29
N LEU A 583 8.91 4.91 25.56
CA LEU A 583 9.55 3.93 24.66
C LEU A 583 8.54 3.27 23.72
N ASN A 584 8.91 3.17 22.44
CA ASN A 584 8.21 2.43 21.38
C ASN A 584 9.23 1.90 20.34
N SER A 585 8.76 1.13 19.37
CA SER A 585 9.54 0.54 18.26
C SER A 585 10.30 1.59 17.44
N ASN A 586 9.69 2.74 17.16
CA ASN A 586 10.30 3.83 16.42
C ASN A 586 11.57 4.40 17.10
N ILE A 587 11.65 4.35 18.44
CA ILE A 587 12.87 4.73 19.17
C ILE A 587 13.98 3.70 19.01
N VAL A 588 13.65 2.40 18.88
CA VAL A 588 14.64 1.36 18.56
C VAL A 588 15.25 1.66 17.19
N SER A 589 14.41 1.91 16.19
CA SER A 589 14.82 2.28 14.84
C SER A 589 15.65 3.57 14.81
N PHE A 590 15.28 4.57 15.63
CA PHE A 590 16.04 5.81 15.80
C PHE A 590 17.48 5.55 16.27
N PHE A 591 17.69 4.77 17.34
CA PHE A 591 19.05 4.49 17.82
C PHE A 591 19.84 3.62 16.84
N ALA A 592 19.18 2.64 16.20
CA ALA A 592 19.80 1.80 15.19
C ALA A 592 20.31 2.60 13.98
N ARG A 593 19.51 3.58 13.51
CA ARG A 593 19.87 4.49 12.40
C ARG A 593 21.16 5.29 12.67
N HIS A 594 21.49 5.54 13.93
CA HIS A 594 22.71 6.23 14.36
C HIS A 594 23.86 5.30 14.75
N GLY A 595 23.76 3.99 14.46
CA GLY A 595 24.77 3.00 14.82
C GLY A 595 24.87 2.74 16.33
N ARG A 596 23.87 3.13 17.13
CA ARG A 596 23.85 2.93 18.58
C ARG A 596 23.21 1.59 18.94
N ALA A 597 23.86 0.51 18.49
CA ALA A 597 23.35 -0.86 18.61
C ALA A 597 23.03 -1.29 20.05
N GLU A 598 23.85 -0.88 21.02
CA GLU A 598 23.61 -1.20 22.44
C GLU A 598 22.34 -0.52 22.99
N ALA A 599 22.16 0.77 22.69
CA ALA A 599 20.97 1.52 23.10
C ALA A 599 19.71 0.94 22.44
N ALA A 600 19.76 0.66 21.13
CA ALA A 600 18.66 0.03 20.40
C ALA A 600 18.29 -1.33 21.01
N SER A 601 19.29 -2.19 21.27
CA SER A 601 19.09 -3.50 21.89
C SER A 601 18.44 -3.41 23.27
N ASN A 602 18.90 -2.47 24.12
CA ASN A 602 18.34 -2.30 25.45
C ASN A 602 16.91 -1.72 25.42
N CYS A 603 16.60 -0.83 24.47
CA CYS A 603 15.24 -0.36 24.23
C CYS A 603 14.33 -1.53 23.83
N LEU A 604 14.78 -2.36 22.89
CA LEU A 604 14.06 -3.53 22.41
C LEU A 604 13.77 -4.51 23.55
N LEU A 605 14.78 -4.85 24.36
CA LEU A 605 14.61 -5.71 25.55
C LEU A 605 13.59 -5.15 26.55
N THR A 606 13.55 -3.84 26.73
CA THR A 606 12.59 -3.18 27.62
C THR A 606 11.16 -3.28 27.08
N LEU A 607 10.97 -3.19 25.76
CA LEU A 607 9.67 -3.36 25.11
C LEU A 607 9.19 -4.81 25.18
N LEU A 608 10.09 -5.77 24.96
CA LEU A 608 9.80 -7.21 25.09
C LEU A 608 9.34 -7.58 26.50
N GLN A 609 9.97 -7.01 27.54
CA GLN A 609 9.54 -7.21 28.93
C GLN A 609 8.11 -6.71 29.21
N ARG A 610 7.55 -5.87 28.35
CA ARG A 610 6.18 -5.35 28.44
C ARG A 610 5.18 -6.14 27.60
N GLY A 611 5.64 -7.10 26.81
CA GLY A 611 4.79 -7.84 25.87
C GLY A 611 4.45 -7.05 24.59
N ASP A 612 5.31 -6.14 24.16
CA ASP A 612 5.15 -5.43 22.89
C ASP A 612 5.38 -6.39 21.70
N LEU A 613 4.35 -6.60 20.88
CA LEU A 613 4.37 -7.57 19.78
C LEU A 613 5.23 -7.10 18.60
N GLU A 614 5.25 -5.80 18.34
CA GLU A 614 6.08 -5.24 17.27
C GLU A 614 7.55 -5.42 17.60
N ALA A 615 7.94 -5.14 18.86
CA ALA A 615 9.28 -5.42 19.36
C ALA A 615 9.64 -6.91 19.26
N ALA A 616 8.70 -7.82 19.49
CA ALA A 616 8.91 -9.27 19.34
C ALA A 616 9.20 -9.66 17.88
N ILE A 617 8.44 -9.10 16.93
CA ILE A 617 8.70 -9.31 15.50
C ILE A 617 10.04 -8.69 15.06
N MET A 618 10.35 -7.46 15.47
CA MET A 618 11.64 -6.83 15.17
C MET A 618 12.82 -7.67 15.66
N LEU A 619 12.74 -8.24 16.88
CA LEU A 619 13.78 -9.13 17.40
C LEU A 619 13.87 -10.43 16.59
N ALA A 620 12.74 -11.04 16.26
CA ALA A 620 12.70 -12.29 15.51
C ALA A 620 13.31 -12.12 14.11
N GLU A 621 13.03 -11.01 13.44
CA GLU A 621 13.60 -10.65 12.14
C GLU A 621 15.11 -10.41 12.23
N ASP A 622 15.58 -9.62 13.20
CA ASP A 622 17.02 -9.43 13.44
C ASP A 622 17.73 -10.77 13.66
N GLN A 623 17.14 -11.65 14.47
CA GLN A 623 17.70 -12.98 14.73
C GLN A 623 17.70 -13.85 13.46
N LEU A 624 16.64 -13.80 12.66
CA LEU A 624 16.53 -14.53 11.39
C LEU A 624 17.60 -14.05 10.39
N ASP A 625 17.78 -12.74 10.26
CA ASP A 625 18.71 -12.12 9.31
C ASP A 625 20.17 -12.36 9.71
N HIS A 626 20.46 -12.50 11.01
CA HIS A 626 21.78 -12.87 11.54
C HIS A 626 21.99 -14.39 11.72
N GLY A 627 21.07 -15.23 11.22
CA GLY A 627 21.21 -16.70 11.26
C GLY A 627 21.06 -17.35 12.64
N ARG A 628 20.46 -16.65 13.61
CA ARG A 628 20.18 -17.16 14.97
C ARG A 628 18.85 -17.90 15.02
N ALA A 629 18.81 -19.03 14.32
CA ALA A 629 17.61 -19.80 14.05
C ALA A 629 16.73 -20.13 15.27
N GLU A 630 17.31 -20.73 16.32
CA GLU A 630 16.55 -21.15 17.51
C GLU A 630 15.90 -19.96 18.23
N GLN A 631 16.64 -18.86 18.36
CA GLN A 631 16.14 -17.64 19.01
C GLN A 631 15.02 -17.00 18.20
N ALA A 632 15.17 -16.95 16.87
CA ALA A 632 14.13 -16.44 15.98
C ALA A 632 12.85 -17.27 16.11
N SER A 633 12.95 -18.60 16.14
CA SER A 633 11.81 -19.49 16.35
C SER A 633 11.10 -19.19 17.67
N GLU A 634 11.84 -19.11 18.77
CA GLU A 634 11.28 -18.82 20.11
C GLU A 634 10.58 -17.46 20.15
N SER A 635 11.15 -16.45 19.49
CA SER A 635 10.56 -15.12 19.38
C SER A 635 9.24 -15.15 18.59
N TYR A 636 9.19 -15.87 17.46
CA TYR A 636 7.93 -16.05 16.71
C TYR A 636 6.88 -16.84 17.48
N ASP A 637 7.27 -17.88 18.23
CA ASP A 637 6.35 -18.66 19.06
C ASP A 637 5.72 -17.80 20.16
N LYS A 638 6.48 -16.89 20.77
CA LYS A 638 5.93 -15.92 21.75
C LYS A 638 4.87 -15.00 21.17
N VAL A 639 5.02 -14.57 19.91
CA VAL A 639 3.98 -13.78 19.23
C VAL A 639 2.70 -14.60 19.10
N TRP A 640 2.83 -15.87 18.72
CA TRP A 640 1.68 -16.78 18.65
C TRP A 640 1.03 -17.00 20.01
N GLU A 641 1.81 -17.24 21.07
CA GLU A 641 1.27 -17.42 22.43
C GLU A 641 0.51 -16.17 22.93
N ALA A 642 1.02 -14.98 22.61
CA ALA A 642 0.42 -13.73 23.04
C ALA A 642 -0.91 -13.43 22.32
N VAL A 643 -1.03 -13.71 21.02
CA VAL A 643 -2.22 -13.37 20.22
C VAL A 643 -3.25 -14.52 20.13
N ALA A 644 -2.78 -15.77 20.12
CA ALA A 644 -3.64 -16.96 19.99
C ALA A 644 -4.27 -17.41 21.31
N ALA A 645 -3.89 -16.83 22.46
CA ALA A 645 -4.53 -17.13 23.73
C ALA A 645 -6.06 -16.90 23.67
N PRO A 646 -6.90 -17.80 24.21
CA PRO A 646 -8.35 -17.63 24.24
C PRO A 646 -8.71 -16.36 25.01
N THR A 647 -9.50 -15.50 24.38
CA THR A 647 -9.86 -14.21 24.96
C THR A 647 -10.78 -14.43 26.17
N THR A 648 -10.36 -14.04 27.38
CA THR A 648 -11.28 -14.08 28.54
C THR A 648 -12.43 -13.08 28.34
N ARG A 649 -13.62 -13.37 28.88
CA ARG A 649 -14.82 -12.51 28.80
C ARG A 649 -14.49 -11.04 29.04
N GLY A 650 -14.72 -10.19 28.03
CA GLY A 650 -14.57 -8.73 28.11
C GLY A 650 -13.38 -8.13 27.34
N THR A 651 -12.48 -8.95 26.76
CA THR A 651 -11.33 -8.46 25.96
C THR A 651 -11.58 -8.39 24.45
N TYR A 652 -12.77 -8.80 23.97
CA TYR A 652 -13.15 -8.75 22.54
C TYR A 652 -13.06 -7.37 21.89
N PHE A 653 -13.03 -6.29 22.69
CA PHE A 653 -12.89 -4.90 22.23
C PHE A 653 -11.43 -4.42 22.11
N ARG A 654 -10.42 -5.25 22.40
CA ARG A 654 -9.01 -4.80 22.45
C ARG A 654 -8.09 -5.35 21.35
N GLN A 655 -8.46 -6.41 20.63
CA GLN A 655 -7.60 -6.91 19.55
C GLN A 655 -7.77 -6.01 18.32
N SER A 656 -6.74 -5.21 18.00
CA SER A 656 -6.70 -4.41 16.78
C SER A 656 -6.37 -5.30 15.57
N SER A 657 -6.68 -4.83 14.36
CA SER A 657 -6.24 -5.46 13.10
C SER A 657 -4.72 -5.70 13.10
N ASP A 658 -3.95 -4.86 13.79
CA ASP A 658 -2.49 -4.93 13.90
C ASP A 658 -1.99 -6.26 14.51
N GLU A 659 -2.72 -6.86 15.45
CA GLU A 659 -2.29 -8.13 16.08
C GLU A 659 -2.21 -9.28 15.06
N THR A 660 -3.13 -9.30 14.09
CA THR A 660 -3.18 -10.33 13.04
C THR A 660 -2.07 -10.15 12.02
N HIS A 661 -1.64 -8.91 11.78
CA HIS A 661 -0.49 -8.59 10.94
C HIS A 661 0.79 -9.16 11.54
N PHE A 662 0.97 -9.10 12.87
CA PHE A 662 2.11 -9.72 13.53
C PHE A 662 2.09 -11.25 13.43
N LEU A 663 0.92 -11.89 13.52
CA LEU A 663 0.78 -13.33 13.29
C LEU A 663 1.16 -13.73 11.85
N ALA A 664 0.73 -12.96 10.86
CA ALA A 664 1.08 -13.17 9.46
C ALA A 664 2.60 -13.11 9.25
N LYS A 665 3.28 -12.10 9.82
CA LYS A 665 4.74 -11.99 9.79
C LYS A 665 5.42 -13.16 10.50
N ALA A 666 4.94 -13.54 11.69
CA ALA A 666 5.48 -14.67 12.42
C ALA A 666 5.35 -15.98 11.64
N LEU A 667 4.22 -16.21 10.98
CA LEU A 667 3.99 -17.40 10.16
C LEU A 667 5.01 -17.53 9.02
N VAL A 668 5.18 -16.47 8.23
CA VAL A 668 6.14 -16.45 7.12
C VAL A 668 7.57 -16.59 7.63
N GLY A 669 7.91 -15.89 8.72
CA GLY A 669 9.22 -16.00 9.36
C GLY A 669 9.56 -17.43 9.79
N GLN A 670 8.60 -18.12 10.43
CA GLN A 670 8.74 -19.54 10.79
C GLN A 670 8.88 -20.45 9.57
N TRP A 671 8.13 -20.20 8.50
CA TRP A 671 8.21 -20.96 7.25
C TRP A 671 9.58 -20.82 6.58
N VAL A 672 10.05 -19.58 6.40
CA VAL A 672 11.38 -19.26 5.83
C VAL A 672 12.49 -19.89 6.68
N LEU A 673 12.38 -19.79 8.00
CA LEU A 673 13.32 -20.41 8.92
C LEU A 673 13.37 -21.94 8.76
N SER A 674 12.20 -22.59 8.73
CA SER A 674 12.10 -24.05 8.59
C SER A 674 12.69 -24.54 7.26
N ARG A 675 12.52 -23.77 6.18
CA ARG A 675 13.16 -24.06 4.88
C ARG A 675 14.68 -23.93 4.94
N ARG A 676 15.20 -22.85 5.56
CA ARG A 676 16.65 -22.63 5.72
C ARG A 676 17.32 -23.73 6.55
N LEU A 677 16.61 -24.29 7.54
CA LEU A 677 17.08 -25.41 8.37
C LEU A 677 16.86 -26.79 7.72
N ALA A 678 16.31 -26.87 6.51
CA ALA A 678 15.97 -28.11 5.82
C ALA A 678 15.01 -29.03 6.61
N HIS A 679 14.15 -28.47 7.46
CA HIS A 679 13.07 -29.19 8.17
C HIS A 679 11.89 -29.42 7.21
N THR A 680 12.01 -30.38 6.31
CA THR A 680 11.09 -30.56 5.17
C THR A 680 9.62 -30.74 5.58
N GLN A 681 9.33 -31.52 6.62
CA GLN A 681 7.95 -31.75 7.07
C GLN A 681 7.33 -30.49 7.69
N GLN A 682 8.03 -29.82 8.59
CA GLN A 682 7.57 -28.58 9.23
C GLN A 682 7.42 -27.45 8.22
N ALA A 683 8.36 -27.34 7.28
CA ALA A 683 8.29 -26.37 6.19
C ALA A 683 7.06 -26.59 5.30
N ALA A 684 6.72 -27.85 4.98
CA ALA A 684 5.53 -28.16 4.18
C ALA A 684 4.21 -27.86 4.93
N GLU A 685 4.16 -28.12 6.24
CA GLU A 685 2.99 -27.78 7.07
C GLU A 685 2.79 -26.26 7.18
N LEU A 686 3.87 -25.51 7.42
CA LEU A 686 3.83 -24.05 7.46
C LEU A 686 3.53 -23.45 6.09
N GLU A 687 4.04 -24.04 5.00
CA GLU A 687 3.69 -23.64 3.64
C GLU A 687 2.17 -23.78 3.41
N ARG A 688 1.59 -24.93 3.80
CA ARG A 688 0.16 -25.17 3.74
C ARG A 688 -0.60 -24.14 4.58
N GLN A 689 -0.10 -23.80 5.77
CA GLN A 689 -0.71 -22.76 6.61
C GLN A 689 -0.66 -21.38 5.95
N VAL A 690 0.46 -20.99 5.31
CA VAL A 690 0.57 -19.72 4.59
C VAL A 690 -0.43 -19.67 3.43
N ARG A 691 -0.50 -20.73 2.60
CA ARG A 691 -1.43 -20.82 1.47
C ARG A 691 -2.89 -20.69 1.92
N LEU A 692 -3.29 -21.42 2.96
CA LEU A 692 -4.64 -21.30 3.50
C LEU A 692 -4.91 -19.93 4.12
N THR A 693 -3.91 -19.30 4.75
CA THR A 693 -4.05 -17.94 5.32
C THR A 693 -4.19 -16.88 4.23
N LEU A 694 -3.55 -17.06 3.06
CA LEU A 694 -3.74 -16.21 1.87
C LEU A 694 -5.18 -16.24 1.34
N CYS A 695 -5.98 -17.24 1.71
CA CYS A 695 -7.42 -17.28 1.40
C CYS A 695 -8.25 -16.36 2.31
N SER A 696 -7.68 -15.65 3.29
CA SER A 696 -8.43 -14.81 4.25
C SER A 696 -9.47 -13.90 3.60
N PRO A 697 -10.65 -13.65 4.17
CA PRO A 697 -11.56 -12.62 3.63
C PRO A 697 -11.03 -11.17 3.81
N SER A 698 -10.04 -10.94 4.68
CA SER A 698 -9.45 -9.60 4.86
C SER A 698 -8.41 -9.31 3.77
N THR A 699 -8.65 -8.26 2.99
CA THR A 699 -7.74 -7.74 1.97
C THR A 699 -6.48 -7.11 2.56
N GLU A 700 -6.58 -6.44 3.72
CA GLU A 700 -5.45 -5.87 4.46
C GLU A 700 -4.51 -6.96 4.97
N LEU A 701 -5.06 -8.05 5.52
CA LEU A 701 -4.26 -9.19 5.98
C LEU A 701 -3.54 -9.86 4.81
N ARG A 702 -4.24 -10.08 3.68
CA ARG A 702 -3.62 -10.62 2.46
C ARG A 702 -2.49 -9.72 1.97
N ARG A 703 -2.74 -8.40 1.87
CA ARG A 703 -1.73 -7.43 1.44
C ARG A 703 -0.49 -7.50 2.33
N THR A 704 -0.67 -7.48 3.64
CA THR A 704 0.42 -7.57 4.62
C THR A 704 1.22 -8.87 4.47
N LEU A 705 0.53 -10.01 4.30
CA LEU A 705 1.17 -11.31 4.13
C LEU A 705 1.99 -11.36 2.83
N LEU A 706 1.46 -10.80 1.73
CA LEU A 706 2.11 -10.76 0.42
C LEU A 706 3.30 -9.80 0.38
N GLU A 707 3.18 -8.63 1.00
CA GLU A 707 4.29 -7.68 1.16
C GLU A 707 5.44 -8.34 1.93
N TYR A 708 5.12 -9.00 3.05
CA TYR A 708 6.13 -9.64 3.87
C TYR A 708 6.77 -10.87 3.18
N LEU A 709 6.00 -11.67 2.43
CA LEU A 709 6.55 -12.72 1.56
C LEU A 709 7.56 -12.13 0.56
N SER A 710 7.23 -10.98 -0.03
CA SER A 710 8.11 -10.29 -0.99
C SER A 710 9.38 -9.77 -0.32
N GLU A 711 9.27 -9.14 0.86
CA GLU A 711 10.42 -8.67 1.65
C GLU A 711 11.37 -9.81 2.05
N ARG A 712 10.85 -11.02 2.26
CA ARG A 712 11.64 -12.22 2.60
C ARG A 712 12.16 -12.98 1.37
N GLY A 713 11.90 -12.48 0.16
CA GLY A 713 12.38 -13.06 -1.11
C GLY A 713 11.54 -14.23 -1.63
N GLU A 714 10.34 -14.45 -1.08
CA GLU A 714 9.45 -15.56 -1.45
C GLU A 714 8.51 -15.13 -2.60
N THR A 715 9.14 -14.70 -3.71
CA THR A 715 8.50 -14.03 -4.84
C THR A 715 7.42 -14.89 -5.52
N GLU A 716 7.64 -16.19 -5.71
CA GLU A 716 6.69 -17.06 -6.42
C GLU A 716 5.33 -17.12 -5.72
N MET A 717 5.34 -17.29 -4.39
CA MET A 717 4.12 -17.34 -3.59
C MET A 717 3.44 -15.97 -3.52
N ALA A 718 4.24 -14.90 -3.39
CA ALA A 718 3.71 -13.54 -3.42
C ALA A 718 3.00 -13.24 -4.75
N VAL A 719 3.65 -13.53 -5.89
CA VAL A 719 3.07 -13.36 -7.23
C VAL A 719 1.77 -14.15 -7.39
N HIS A 720 1.73 -15.40 -6.93
CA HIS A 720 0.51 -16.20 -6.97
C HIS A 720 -0.63 -15.57 -6.18
N GLY A 721 -0.38 -15.13 -4.94
CA GLY A 721 -1.41 -14.51 -4.12
C GLY A 721 -1.86 -13.14 -4.65
N TYR A 722 -0.96 -12.31 -5.17
CA TYR A 722 -1.31 -11.03 -5.80
C TYR A 722 -2.22 -11.22 -7.02
N ARG A 723 -1.99 -12.25 -7.85
CA ARG A 723 -2.86 -12.57 -9.00
C ARG A 723 -4.31 -12.81 -8.62
N THR A 724 -4.58 -13.20 -7.37
CA THR A 724 -5.94 -13.36 -6.86
C THR A 724 -6.48 -12.10 -6.17
N LEU A 725 -5.62 -11.32 -5.53
CA LEU A 725 -6.00 -10.09 -4.85
C LEU A 725 -6.30 -8.95 -5.84
N LEU A 726 -5.63 -8.94 -7.01
CA LEU A 726 -5.79 -7.91 -8.04
C LEU A 726 -7.21 -7.87 -8.63
N PRO A 727 -7.80 -8.97 -9.15
CA PRO A 727 -9.19 -8.96 -9.59
C PRO A 727 -10.15 -8.60 -8.46
N LEU A 728 -9.91 -9.07 -7.22
CA LEU A 728 -10.78 -8.74 -6.08
C LEU A 728 -10.83 -7.24 -5.81
N THR A 729 -9.66 -6.58 -5.73
CA THR A 729 -9.57 -5.14 -5.47
C THR A 729 -9.98 -4.28 -6.66
N ALA A 730 -9.93 -4.79 -7.89
CA ALA A 730 -10.46 -4.10 -9.08
C ALA A 730 -11.99 -3.88 -9.02
N PHE A 731 -12.73 -4.69 -8.26
CA PHE A 731 -14.16 -4.48 -7.96
C PHE A 731 -14.39 -3.73 -6.63
N GLY A 732 -13.35 -3.07 -6.09
CA GLY A 732 -13.34 -2.37 -4.81
C GLY A 732 -13.23 -3.29 -3.58
N SER A 733 -12.68 -2.79 -2.47
CA SER A 733 -12.63 -3.49 -1.18
C SER A 733 -13.59 -2.85 -0.16
N ALA A 734 -14.02 -3.63 0.83
CA ALA A 734 -14.71 -3.11 2.02
C ALA A 734 -13.74 -2.47 3.04
N GLU A 735 -12.46 -2.81 2.96
CA GLU A 735 -11.37 -2.25 3.78
C GLU A 735 -10.63 -1.14 3.00
N SER A 736 -9.59 -0.56 3.61
CA SER A 736 -8.81 0.54 3.00
C SER A 736 -7.91 0.13 1.82
N THR A 737 -7.89 -1.16 1.46
CA THR A 737 -7.00 -1.69 0.42
C THR A 737 -7.53 -1.35 -0.98
N GLU A 738 -6.85 -0.45 -1.67
CA GLU A 738 -7.19 -0.06 -3.04
C GLU A 738 -6.42 -0.86 -4.11
N LEU A 739 -6.97 -0.91 -5.32
CA LEU A 739 -6.30 -1.55 -6.47
C LEU A 739 -4.91 -0.95 -6.72
N TYR A 740 -4.75 0.36 -6.52
CA TYR A 740 -3.47 1.04 -6.72
C TYR A 740 -2.36 0.50 -5.81
N ASP A 741 -2.66 0.33 -4.52
CA ASP A 741 -1.68 -0.18 -3.55
C ASP A 741 -1.23 -1.60 -3.90
N VAL A 742 -2.18 -2.45 -4.28
CA VAL A 742 -1.90 -3.85 -4.64
C VAL A 742 -1.15 -3.94 -5.98
N ALA A 743 -1.61 -3.23 -7.01
CA ALA A 743 -1.01 -3.27 -8.34
C ALA A 743 0.39 -2.69 -8.37
N ARG A 744 0.66 -1.62 -7.61
CA ARG A 744 1.99 -1.01 -7.54
C ARG A 744 3.03 -1.99 -6.99
N VAL A 745 2.71 -2.71 -5.92
CA VAL A 745 3.63 -3.69 -5.32
C VAL A 745 3.79 -4.90 -6.24
N TYR A 746 2.69 -5.47 -6.76
CA TYR A 746 2.75 -6.58 -7.70
C TYR A 746 3.60 -6.25 -8.93
N ALA A 747 3.34 -5.11 -9.57
CA ALA A 747 4.01 -4.73 -10.79
C ALA A 747 5.51 -4.49 -10.56
N ALA A 748 5.91 -3.94 -9.40
CA ALA A 748 7.32 -3.82 -9.03
C ALA A 748 8.02 -5.19 -8.87
N ILE A 749 7.32 -6.20 -8.36
CA ILE A 749 7.86 -7.56 -8.18
C ILE A 749 8.11 -8.24 -9.53
N ILE A 750 7.16 -8.11 -10.46
CA ILE A 750 7.22 -8.82 -11.74
C ILE A 750 7.90 -8.02 -12.86
N HIS A 751 8.18 -6.73 -12.67
CA HIS A 751 8.73 -5.81 -13.68
C HIS A 751 9.88 -6.41 -14.48
N ASP A 752 10.87 -7.01 -13.79
CA ASP A 752 12.07 -7.52 -14.45
C ASP A 752 11.80 -8.80 -15.25
N THR A 753 10.81 -9.60 -14.82
CA THR A 753 10.43 -10.88 -15.45
C THR A 753 9.38 -10.74 -16.55
N ASP A 754 8.39 -9.86 -16.36
CA ASP A 754 7.28 -9.61 -17.27
C ASP A 754 6.90 -8.11 -17.22
N PRO A 755 7.66 -7.25 -17.90
CA PRO A 755 7.40 -5.80 -17.92
C PRO A 755 6.06 -5.45 -18.57
N ARG A 756 5.56 -6.33 -19.47
CA ARG A 756 4.27 -6.13 -20.14
C ARG A 756 3.11 -6.33 -19.17
N GLU A 757 3.12 -7.41 -18.39
CA GLU A 757 2.11 -7.64 -17.34
C GLU A 757 2.21 -6.57 -16.23
N ALA A 758 3.43 -6.18 -15.85
CA ALA A 758 3.65 -5.11 -14.88
C ALA A 758 3.04 -3.78 -15.34
N ALA A 759 3.35 -3.35 -16.56
CA ALA A 759 2.81 -2.12 -17.15
C ALA A 759 1.28 -2.17 -17.23
N ARG A 760 0.70 -3.30 -17.64
CA ARG A 760 -0.76 -3.48 -17.74
C ARG A 760 -1.47 -3.29 -16.40
N TRP A 761 -1.00 -3.91 -15.33
CA TRP A 761 -1.67 -3.79 -14.02
C TRP A 761 -1.47 -2.41 -13.40
N LEU A 762 -0.29 -1.82 -13.56
CA LEU A 762 -0.07 -0.44 -13.12
C LEU A 762 -0.94 0.54 -13.92
N ASP A 763 -1.09 0.33 -15.23
CA ASP A 763 -1.97 1.13 -16.08
C ASP A 763 -3.45 1.03 -15.67
N LEU A 764 -3.93 -0.18 -15.36
CA LEU A 764 -5.29 -0.39 -14.86
C LEU A 764 -5.54 0.35 -13.54
N ALA A 765 -4.57 0.30 -12.63
CA ALA A 765 -4.63 0.99 -11.36
C ALA A 765 -4.61 2.51 -11.52
N VAL A 766 -3.63 3.05 -12.27
CA VAL A 766 -3.49 4.50 -12.53
C VAL A 766 -4.71 5.03 -13.29
N GLY A 767 -5.27 4.24 -14.21
CA GLY A 767 -6.50 4.56 -14.92
C GLY A 767 -7.70 4.76 -14.00
N GLY A 768 -7.74 4.23 -12.78
CA GLY A 768 -8.82 4.53 -11.82
C GLY A 768 -8.61 5.83 -11.02
N THR A 769 -7.38 6.36 -10.98
CA THR A 769 -7.00 7.42 -10.04
C THR A 769 -7.59 8.80 -10.36
N PHE A 770 -8.00 9.04 -11.61
CA PHE A 770 -8.62 10.33 -11.98
C PHE A 770 -10.00 10.54 -11.32
N GLU A 771 -10.66 9.46 -10.90
CA GLU A 771 -11.91 9.50 -10.14
C GLU A 771 -11.68 9.78 -8.64
N SER A 772 -10.44 9.66 -8.14
CA SER A 772 -10.06 9.97 -6.75
C SER A 772 -9.72 11.46 -6.56
N THR A 773 -9.90 11.95 -5.34
CA THR A 773 -9.49 13.29 -4.89
C THR A 773 -8.17 13.28 -4.10
N ASP A 774 -7.58 12.11 -3.86
CA ASP A 774 -6.40 11.92 -3.00
C ASP A 774 -5.10 12.35 -3.67
N PHE A 775 -5.10 12.42 -5.01
CA PHE A 775 -3.91 12.73 -5.79
C PHE A 775 -3.77 14.23 -6.10
N HIS A 776 -2.57 14.76 -5.89
CA HIS A 776 -2.22 16.13 -6.25
C HIS A 776 -1.99 16.29 -7.76
N PRO A 777 -2.15 17.50 -8.33
CA PRO A 777 -2.03 17.72 -9.77
C PRO A 777 -0.81 17.09 -10.46
N PRO A 778 0.42 17.16 -9.91
CA PRO A 778 1.60 16.53 -10.52
C PRO A 778 1.53 14.99 -10.64
N ALA A 779 0.74 14.32 -9.81
CA ALA A 779 0.59 12.86 -9.85
C ALA A 779 -0.08 12.40 -11.16
N TYR A 780 -1.00 13.19 -11.71
CA TYR A 780 -1.67 12.89 -12.98
C TYR A 780 -0.70 12.97 -14.17
N ILE A 781 0.47 13.60 -14.04
CA ILE A 781 1.53 13.51 -15.05
C ILE A 781 2.45 12.33 -14.73
N SER A 782 3.08 12.38 -13.55
CA SER A 782 4.17 11.46 -13.18
C SER A 782 3.77 9.99 -13.15
N LEU A 783 2.60 9.63 -12.63
CA LEU A 783 2.13 8.25 -12.61
C LEU A 783 1.93 7.68 -14.03
N ASN A 784 1.37 8.49 -14.93
CA ASN A 784 1.16 8.08 -16.31
C ASN A 784 2.48 7.98 -17.08
N VAL A 785 3.45 8.85 -16.79
CA VAL A 785 4.82 8.71 -17.33
C VAL A 785 5.44 7.38 -16.91
N PHE A 786 5.34 6.98 -15.63
CA PHE A 786 5.88 5.69 -15.16
C PHE A 786 5.24 4.50 -15.90
N VAL A 787 3.91 4.50 -16.05
CA VAL A 787 3.19 3.47 -16.81
C VAL A 787 3.73 3.38 -18.25
N ARG A 788 3.90 4.52 -18.93
CA ARG A 788 4.36 4.54 -20.33
C ARG A 788 5.82 4.14 -20.48
N ARG A 789 6.68 4.47 -19.51
CA ARG A 789 8.09 4.00 -19.52
C ARG A 789 8.16 2.48 -19.47
N TRP A 790 7.35 1.83 -18.64
CA TRP A 790 7.33 0.37 -18.53
C TRP A 790 6.72 -0.28 -19.77
N ALA A 791 5.65 0.30 -20.32
CA ALA A 791 5.08 -0.16 -21.59
C ALA A 791 6.08 0.00 -22.76
N LEU A 792 6.84 1.11 -22.79
CA LEU A 792 7.91 1.33 -23.75
C LEU A 792 9.02 0.28 -23.60
N GLU A 793 9.45 -0.03 -22.39
CA GLU A 793 10.43 -1.08 -22.13
C GLU A 793 9.95 -2.45 -22.66
N ALA A 794 8.69 -2.80 -22.42
CA ALA A 794 8.09 -4.01 -22.96
C ALA A 794 8.13 -4.01 -24.50
N ALA A 795 7.70 -2.91 -25.14
CA ALA A 795 7.74 -2.78 -26.59
C ALA A 795 9.16 -2.92 -27.18
N ILE A 796 10.18 -2.36 -26.51
CA ILE A 796 11.59 -2.52 -26.90
C ILE A 796 12.02 -3.98 -26.83
N LYS A 797 11.71 -4.66 -25.71
CA LYS A 797 12.04 -6.08 -25.51
C LYS A 797 11.34 -6.97 -26.55
N ASP A 798 10.09 -6.64 -26.89
CA ASP A 798 9.29 -7.34 -27.88
C ASP A 798 9.62 -6.96 -29.34
N GLN A 799 10.52 -5.99 -29.56
CA GLN A 799 10.87 -5.44 -30.87
C GLN A 799 9.67 -4.85 -31.63
N ASP A 800 8.65 -4.37 -30.92
CA ASP A 800 7.48 -3.70 -31.48
C ASP A 800 7.77 -2.20 -31.71
N ILE A 801 8.16 -1.87 -32.94
CA ILE A 801 8.57 -0.53 -33.35
C ILE A 801 7.41 0.47 -33.25
N ASP A 802 6.19 0.05 -33.57
CA ASP A 802 5.04 0.95 -33.64
C ASP A 802 4.53 1.27 -32.23
N ALA A 803 4.45 0.26 -31.35
CA ALA A 803 4.15 0.48 -29.93
C ALA A 803 5.24 1.34 -29.25
N ALA A 804 6.52 1.13 -29.56
CA ALA A 804 7.60 1.95 -29.03
C ALA A 804 7.47 3.43 -29.42
N LYS A 805 7.14 3.72 -30.69
CA LYS A 805 6.89 5.10 -31.15
C LYS A 805 5.69 5.72 -30.45
N GLN A 806 4.58 5.00 -30.35
CA GLN A 806 3.38 5.47 -29.67
C GLN A 806 3.67 5.83 -28.21
N HIS A 807 4.35 4.95 -27.47
CA HIS A 807 4.71 5.22 -26.08
C HIS A 807 5.69 6.38 -25.94
N LEU A 808 6.67 6.51 -26.84
CA LEU A 808 7.57 7.67 -26.86
C LEU A 808 6.84 8.99 -27.13
N ASP A 809 5.95 9.03 -28.13
CA ASP A 809 5.14 10.22 -28.42
C ASP A 809 4.26 10.58 -27.22
N ARG A 810 3.74 9.57 -26.51
CA ARG A 810 2.93 9.78 -25.31
C ARG A 810 3.71 10.33 -24.13
N ILE A 811 4.89 9.77 -23.88
CA ILE A 811 5.81 10.30 -22.85
C ILE A 811 6.17 11.73 -23.20
N TYR A 812 6.49 12.04 -24.46
CA TYR A 812 6.85 13.40 -24.86
C TYR A 812 5.72 14.42 -24.66
N GLN A 813 4.45 14.01 -24.83
CA GLN A 813 3.30 14.87 -24.54
C GLN A 813 3.17 15.18 -23.04
N LEU A 814 3.43 14.18 -22.19
CA LEU A 814 3.37 14.30 -20.73
C LEU A 814 4.59 15.03 -20.14
N ASP A 815 5.79 14.60 -20.52
CA ASP A 815 7.09 15.14 -20.10
C ASP A 815 8.08 15.12 -21.29
N PRO A 816 8.30 16.25 -21.99
CA PRO A 816 9.21 16.34 -23.11
C PRO A 816 10.70 16.25 -22.72
N MET A 817 11.03 16.32 -21.43
CA MET A 817 12.38 16.27 -20.89
C MET A 817 12.62 15.02 -20.04
N ASP A 818 11.85 13.96 -20.27
CA ASP A 818 11.96 12.70 -19.54
C ASP A 818 13.37 12.09 -19.60
N ILE A 819 14.07 12.11 -18.47
CA ILE A 819 15.47 11.68 -18.38
C ILE A 819 15.59 10.15 -18.33
N ASP A 820 14.67 9.44 -17.68
CA ASP A 820 14.75 7.97 -17.52
C ASP A 820 14.66 7.28 -18.89
N VAL A 821 13.78 7.76 -19.78
CA VAL A 821 13.73 7.27 -21.15
C VAL A 821 15.08 7.42 -21.82
N ALA A 822 15.66 8.63 -21.74
CA ALA A 822 16.90 8.95 -22.44
C ALA A 822 18.13 8.24 -21.87
N GLU A 823 18.19 8.07 -20.55
CA GLU A 823 19.26 7.40 -19.83
C GLU A 823 19.23 5.88 -20.03
N ARG A 824 18.05 5.26 -19.84
CA ARG A 824 17.94 3.81 -19.70
C ARG A 824 17.39 3.12 -20.94
N LEU A 825 16.34 3.68 -21.55
CA LEU A 825 15.58 3.00 -22.61
C LEU A 825 16.14 3.26 -24.01
N LEU A 826 16.59 4.48 -24.32
CA LEU A 826 17.18 4.78 -25.62
C LEU A 826 18.45 3.96 -25.91
N PRO A 827 19.36 3.71 -24.93
CA PRO A 827 20.50 2.82 -25.17
C PRO A 827 20.11 1.39 -25.51
N MET A 828 19.00 0.85 -24.97
CA MET A 828 18.53 -0.51 -25.28
C MET A 828 18.10 -0.67 -26.74
N MET A 829 17.69 0.42 -27.39
CA MET A 829 17.33 0.43 -28.81
C MET A 829 18.57 0.50 -29.73
N LYS A 830 19.77 0.78 -29.19
CA LYS A 830 20.97 0.96 -30.01
C LYS A 830 21.39 -0.33 -30.70
N GLY A 831 21.73 -0.25 -31.98
CA GLY A 831 22.13 -1.40 -32.78
C GLY A 831 20.97 -2.36 -33.13
N THR A 832 19.73 -1.98 -32.84
CA THR A 832 18.52 -2.73 -33.23
C THR A 832 17.82 -2.04 -34.42
N MET A 833 16.70 -2.59 -34.89
CA MET A 833 15.84 -1.94 -35.90
C MET A 833 15.21 -0.62 -35.41
N MET A 834 15.30 -0.32 -34.10
CA MET A 834 14.78 0.90 -33.48
C MET A 834 15.83 2.02 -33.37
N GLN A 835 17.04 1.87 -33.92
CA GLN A 835 18.11 2.88 -33.84
C GLN A 835 17.65 4.28 -34.28
N ASP A 836 16.86 4.38 -35.36
CA ASP A 836 16.37 5.65 -35.88
C ASP A 836 15.31 6.28 -34.96
N VAL A 837 14.45 5.45 -34.35
CA VAL A 837 13.46 5.88 -33.35
C VAL A 837 14.19 6.45 -32.13
N ALA A 838 15.20 5.74 -31.64
CA ALA A 838 16.01 6.18 -30.51
C ALA A 838 16.75 7.49 -30.80
N SER A 839 17.32 7.61 -32.00
CA SER A 839 18.06 8.80 -32.42
C SER A 839 17.14 10.02 -32.48
N GLY A 840 15.93 9.87 -33.05
CA GLY A 840 14.92 10.93 -33.10
C GLY A 840 14.39 11.32 -31.72
N ALA A 841 14.16 10.35 -30.84
CA ALA A 841 13.74 10.60 -29.46
C ALA A 841 14.80 11.40 -28.68
N PHE A 842 16.08 11.00 -28.78
CA PHE A 842 17.19 11.75 -28.17
C PHE A 842 17.21 13.20 -28.68
N ASP A 843 17.10 13.41 -29.99
CA ASP A 843 17.17 14.76 -30.58
C ASP A 843 16.05 15.68 -30.09
N ARG A 844 14.85 15.12 -29.86
CA ARG A 844 13.73 15.85 -29.25
C ARG A 844 14.03 16.26 -27.81
N ILE A 845 14.43 15.32 -26.96
CA ILE A 845 14.74 15.57 -25.53
C ILE A 845 15.89 16.57 -25.41
N TRP A 846 16.96 16.39 -26.18
CA TRP A 846 18.11 17.29 -26.19
C TRP A 846 17.71 18.71 -26.60
N SER A 847 16.90 18.84 -27.65
CA SER A 847 16.42 20.15 -28.12
C SER A 847 15.47 20.83 -27.13
N ALA A 848 14.63 20.07 -26.42
CA ALA A 848 13.76 20.58 -25.37
C ALA A 848 14.60 21.08 -24.17
N GLY A 849 15.55 20.28 -23.69
CA GLY A 849 16.44 20.65 -22.59
C GLY A 849 17.30 21.87 -22.88
N LEU A 850 17.86 21.99 -24.09
CA LEU A 850 18.62 23.20 -24.48
C LEU A 850 17.77 24.47 -24.52
N ARG A 851 16.49 24.34 -24.91
CA ARG A 851 15.55 25.47 -24.89
C ARG A 851 15.23 25.87 -23.46
N TYR A 852 14.98 24.89 -22.60
CA TYR A 852 14.73 25.09 -21.17
C TYR A 852 15.89 25.81 -20.47
N LEU A 853 17.11 25.29 -20.59
CA LEU A 853 18.29 25.86 -19.93
C LEU A 853 18.69 27.24 -20.45
N ARG A 854 18.23 27.63 -21.65
CA ARG A 854 18.42 29.00 -22.15
C ARG A 854 17.61 30.00 -21.33
N THR A 855 16.42 29.62 -20.88
CA THR A 855 15.54 30.45 -20.06
C THR A 855 15.83 30.30 -18.57
N TYR A 856 16.14 29.08 -18.12
CA TYR A 856 16.36 28.72 -16.72
C TYR A 856 17.79 28.20 -16.46
N PRO A 857 18.81 29.05 -16.56
CA PRO A 857 20.22 28.63 -16.48
C PRO A 857 20.68 28.25 -15.07
N PHE A 858 19.89 28.55 -14.03
CA PHE A 858 20.20 28.23 -12.64
C PHE A 858 19.71 26.85 -12.20
N ASP A 859 18.95 26.15 -13.06
CA ASP A 859 18.50 24.79 -12.75
C ASP A 859 19.65 23.81 -12.97
N SER A 860 20.48 23.66 -11.92
CA SER A 860 21.62 22.74 -11.91
C SER A 860 21.18 21.29 -12.08
N MET A 861 19.99 20.92 -11.58
CA MET A 861 19.46 19.56 -11.71
C MET A 861 19.12 19.26 -13.16
N ALA A 862 18.33 20.11 -13.83
CA ALA A 862 18.01 19.92 -15.24
C ALA A 862 19.27 19.98 -16.13
N GLY A 863 20.22 20.87 -15.78
CA GLY A 863 21.52 20.96 -16.45
C GLY A 863 22.30 19.65 -16.35
N ASN A 864 22.46 19.14 -15.12
CA ASN A 864 23.14 17.89 -14.86
C ASN A 864 22.47 16.72 -15.58
N ASN A 865 21.15 16.61 -15.46
CA ASN A 865 20.40 15.52 -16.06
C ASN A 865 20.50 15.54 -17.59
N LEU A 866 20.44 16.71 -18.22
CA LEU A 866 20.65 16.83 -19.66
C LEU A 866 22.06 16.43 -20.06
N ALA A 867 23.07 16.83 -19.28
CA ALA A 867 24.46 16.45 -19.52
C ALA A 867 24.67 14.93 -19.40
N TRP A 868 24.04 14.29 -18.41
CA TRP A 868 24.01 12.83 -18.23
C TRP A 868 23.37 12.10 -19.41
N VAL A 869 22.22 12.60 -19.91
CA VAL A 869 21.57 12.07 -21.11
C VAL A 869 22.53 12.05 -22.31
N ALA A 870 23.30 13.12 -22.50
CA ALA A 870 24.33 13.19 -23.54
C ALA A 870 25.46 12.19 -23.31
N ALA A 871 25.91 11.99 -22.06
CA ALA A 871 26.93 11.01 -21.71
C ALA A 871 26.49 9.58 -22.04
N MET A 872 25.32 9.14 -21.56
CA MET A 872 24.77 7.80 -21.79
C MET A 872 24.53 7.50 -23.27
N ASN A 873 24.21 8.54 -24.04
CA ASN A 873 24.02 8.41 -25.48
C ASN A 873 25.29 8.62 -26.31
N GLN A 874 26.39 9.07 -25.69
CA GLN A 874 27.65 9.48 -26.33
C GLN A 874 27.47 10.52 -27.45
N ARG A 875 26.62 11.52 -27.20
CA ARG A 875 26.26 12.58 -28.17
C ARG A 875 26.47 13.94 -27.54
N HIS A 876 26.82 14.95 -28.36
CA HIS A 876 27.02 16.34 -27.93
C HIS A 876 27.97 16.55 -26.73
N LEU A 877 28.93 15.65 -26.51
CA LEU A 877 29.81 15.60 -25.33
C LEU A 877 30.45 16.95 -24.97
N LYS A 878 30.95 17.70 -25.97
CA LYS A 878 31.56 19.02 -25.73
C LYS A 878 30.58 20.06 -25.16
N GLN A 879 29.32 20.03 -25.62
CA GLN A 879 28.30 20.93 -25.10
C GLN A 879 27.80 20.45 -23.73
N ALA A 880 27.62 19.14 -23.56
CA ALA A 880 27.24 18.51 -22.30
C ALA A 880 28.25 18.82 -21.18
N THR A 881 29.56 18.76 -21.48
CA THR A 881 30.64 19.09 -20.53
C THR A 881 30.46 20.51 -19.98
N ARG A 882 30.19 21.51 -20.84
CA ARG A 882 29.96 22.89 -20.39
C ARG A 882 28.72 23.04 -19.52
N ILE A 883 27.66 22.30 -19.83
CA ILE A 883 26.42 22.31 -19.04
C ILE A 883 26.69 21.68 -17.66
N SER A 884 27.44 20.58 -17.61
CA SER A 884 27.83 19.92 -16.36
C SER A 884 28.77 20.78 -15.51
N GLU A 885 29.77 21.44 -16.12
CA GLU A 885 30.62 22.43 -15.45
C GLU A 885 29.80 23.55 -14.80
N GLN A 886 28.76 24.04 -15.49
CA GLN A 886 27.84 25.05 -14.96
C GLN A 886 27.02 24.52 -13.76
N ALA A 887 26.51 23.28 -13.84
CA ALA A 887 25.80 22.67 -12.71
C ALA A 887 26.71 22.50 -11.49
N VAL A 888 27.95 22.05 -11.67
CA VAL A 888 28.96 21.95 -10.60
C VAL A 888 29.35 23.33 -10.07
N TYR A 889 29.39 24.36 -10.92
CA TYR A 889 29.68 25.73 -10.47
C TYR A 889 28.62 26.25 -9.50
N PHE A 890 27.33 25.99 -9.77
CA PHE A 890 26.23 26.43 -8.91
C PHE A 890 26.06 25.54 -7.66
N GLU A 891 26.34 24.25 -7.77
CA GLU A 891 26.23 23.29 -6.67
C GLU A 891 27.52 22.44 -6.52
N PRO A 892 28.63 23.04 -6.04
CA PRO A 892 29.94 22.39 -6.00
C PRO A 892 30.02 21.22 -5.00
N ASP A 893 29.17 21.23 -3.97
CA ASP A 893 29.15 20.19 -2.95
C ASP A 893 28.42 18.92 -3.43
N SER A 894 27.68 18.99 -4.55
CA SER A 894 26.96 17.83 -5.10
C SER A 894 27.93 16.80 -5.67
N ALA A 895 28.08 15.66 -4.99
CA ALA A 895 28.86 14.53 -5.50
C ALA A 895 28.28 13.98 -6.80
N ILE A 896 26.94 13.99 -6.95
CA ILE A 896 26.23 13.50 -8.15
C ILE A 896 26.58 14.34 -9.38
N TYR A 897 26.64 15.67 -9.24
CA TYR A 897 26.94 16.53 -10.38
C TYR A 897 28.42 16.45 -10.78
N ARG A 898 29.29 16.31 -9.78
CA ARG A 898 30.72 16.09 -10.00
C ARG A 898 31.00 14.74 -10.67
N ASP A 899 30.29 13.68 -10.30
CA ASP A 899 30.36 12.36 -10.96
C ASP A 899 29.93 12.45 -12.44
N THR A 900 28.81 13.13 -12.74
CA THR A 900 28.40 13.38 -14.14
C THR A 900 29.47 14.13 -14.95
N LEU A 901 30.13 15.11 -14.35
CA LEU A 901 31.26 15.81 -14.98
C LEU A 901 32.45 14.88 -15.21
N ALA A 902 32.79 14.04 -14.23
CA ALA A 902 33.85 13.06 -14.35
C ALA A 902 33.59 12.07 -15.51
N GLU A 903 32.36 11.57 -15.66
CA GLU A 903 31.97 10.71 -16.78
C GLU A 903 32.18 11.40 -18.13
N LEU A 904 31.77 12.67 -18.25
CA LEU A 904 31.92 13.43 -19.50
C LEU A 904 33.39 13.69 -19.83
N LEU A 905 34.22 14.02 -18.83
CA LEU A 905 35.67 14.19 -19.00
C LEU A 905 36.32 12.87 -19.40
N PHE A 906 35.90 11.76 -18.80
CA PHE A 906 36.36 10.43 -19.18
C PHE A 906 36.04 10.12 -20.64
N LEU A 907 34.79 10.35 -21.08
CA LEU A 907 34.37 10.17 -22.47
C LEU A 907 35.08 11.12 -23.45
N ALA A 908 35.54 12.28 -22.97
CA ALA A 908 36.35 13.21 -23.74
C ALA A 908 37.85 12.83 -23.81
N GLY A 909 38.28 11.80 -23.07
CA GLY A 909 39.66 11.34 -22.98
C GLY A 909 40.51 12.01 -21.89
N GLU A 910 39.90 12.82 -21.01
CA GLU A 910 40.55 13.52 -19.91
C GLU A 910 40.54 12.68 -18.61
N THR A 911 40.98 11.42 -18.70
CA THR A 911 40.83 10.39 -17.65
C THR A 911 41.47 10.78 -16.31
N GLU A 912 42.61 11.49 -16.31
CA GLU A 912 43.28 11.92 -15.08
C GLU A 912 42.41 12.89 -14.26
N GLN A 913 41.74 13.83 -14.93
CA GLN A 913 40.85 14.78 -14.29
C GLN A 913 39.58 14.08 -13.77
N ALA A 914 39.00 13.19 -14.59
CA ALA A 914 37.85 12.37 -14.18
C ALA A 914 38.15 11.59 -12.89
N LEU A 915 39.29 10.90 -12.83
CA LEU A 915 39.70 10.13 -11.65
C LEU A 915 39.94 11.03 -10.42
N SER A 916 40.48 12.23 -10.60
CA SER A 916 40.67 13.18 -9.50
C SER A 916 39.34 13.65 -8.90
N ILE A 917 38.35 13.93 -9.75
CA ILE A 917 37.02 14.33 -9.31
C ILE A 917 36.34 13.18 -8.58
N GLU A 918 36.37 11.97 -9.17
CA GLU A 918 35.72 10.78 -8.61
C GLU A 918 36.24 10.43 -7.21
N ARG A 919 37.56 10.53 -7.01
CA ARG A 919 38.18 10.36 -5.68
C ARG A 919 37.64 11.35 -4.65
N SER A 920 37.39 12.59 -5.05
CA SER A 920 36.78 13.58 -4.15
C SER A 920 35.33 13.24 -3.84
N CYS A 921 34.57 12.75 -4.83
CA CYS A 921 33.17 12.32 -4.61
C CYS A 921 33.08 11.18 -3.60
N ILE A 922 33.95 10.17 -3.69
CA ILE A 922 34.01 9.05 -2.73
C ILE A 922 34.34 9.52 -1.31
N LEU A 923 35.21 10.53 -1.16
CA LEU A 923 35.52 11.09 0.17
C LEU A 923 34.31 11.76 0.81
N ASP A 924 33.48 12.43 0.00
CA ASP A 924 32.30 13.13 0.46
C ASP A 924 31.11 12.17 0.69
N ASP A 925 30.98 11.13 -0.14
CA ASP A 925 29.92 10.12 -0.04
C ASP A 925 30.45 8.68 -0.24
N PRO A 926 31.14 8.11 0.77
CA PRO A 926 31.77 6.80 0.64
C PRO A 926 30.77 5.63 0.53
N GLY A 927 29.50 5.88 0.87
CA GLY A 927 28.44 4.87 0.85
C GLY A 927 27.85 4.61 -0.54
N GLN A 928 28.13 5.48 -1.52
CA GLN A 928 27.66 5.27 -2.89
C GLN A 928 28.57 4.30 -3.65
N TRP A 929 28.16 3.04 -3.71
CA TRP A 929 28.89 1.98 -4.42
C TRP A 929 29.21 2.31 -5.89
N HIS A 930 28.30 3.00 -6.59
CA HIS A 930 28.52 3.43 -7.98
C HIS A 930 29.81 4.23 -8.17
N LEU A 931 30.16 5.11 -7.23
CA LEU A 931 31.37 5.93 -7.31
C LEU A 931 32.64 5.05 -7.28
N HIS A 932 32.60 3.94 -6.52
CA HIS A 932 33.70 2.97 -6.49
C HIS A 932 33.83 2.25 -7.83
N GLU A 933 32.72 1.88 -8.48
CA GLU A 933 32.72 1.27 -9.82
C GLU A 933 33.28 2.23 -10.87
N GLN A 934 32.90 3.51 -10.81
CA GLN A 934 33.41 4.55 -11.70
C GLN A 934 34.92 4.76 -11.53
N MET A 935 35.38 4.84 -10.29
CA MET A 935 36.82 4.95 -9.99
C MET A 935 37.60 3.74 -10.54
N GLU A 936 37.08 2.52 -10.39
CA GLU A 936 37.70 1.32 -10.96
C GLU A 936 37.76 1.38 -12.49
N LYS A 937 36.65 1.81 -13.13
CA LYS A 937 36.58 2.00 -14.58
C LYS A 937 37.66 2.99 -15.07
N TYR A 938 37.76 4.17 -14.46
CA TYR A 938 38.72 5.19 -14.85
C TYR A 938 40.17 4.77 -14.58
N THR A 939 40.43 4.07 -13.47
CA THR A 939 41.77 3.57 -13.13
C THR A 939 42.25 2.54 -14.15
N LYS A 940 41.40 1.57 -14.53
CA LYS A 940 41.74 0.58 -15.57
C LYS A 940 42.06 1.22 -16.92
N ALA A 941 41.33 2.28 -17.29
CA ALA A 941 41.58 3.00 -18.53
C ALA A 941 42.91 3.77 -18.49
N MET A 942 43.34 4.29 -17.33
CA MET A 942 44.66 4.90 -17.17
C MET A 942 45.81 3.88 -17.23
N ASP A 943 45.63 2.72 -16.61
CA ASP A 943 46.69 1.70 -16.52
C ASP A 943 46.85 0.89 -17.81
N GLY A 944 45.81 0.88 -18.67
CA GLY A 944 45.77 0.14 -19.94
C GLY A 944 46.08 0.97 -21.20
N GLY A 945 46.26 2.29 -21.08
CA GLY A 945 46.67 3.20 -22.16
C GLY A 945 48.17 3.51 -22.10
#